data_AF-A0A6L8K897-F1
#
_entry.id   AF-A0A6L8K897-F1
#
_cell.length_a   1.000
_cell.length_b   1.000
_cell.length_c   1.000
_cell.angle_alpha   90.00
_cell.angle_beta   90.00
_cell.angle_gamma   90.00
#
_symmetry.space_group_name_H-M   'P 1'
#
loop_
_entity.id
_entity.type
_entity.pdbx_description
1 polymer ?
#
loop_
_entity_poly.entity_id
_entity_poly.type
_entity_poly.pdbx_seq_one_letter_code
_entity_poly.pdbx_strand_id
1 'polypeptide(L)'
;MQMSWARLLALIFFAGFALAASMYPMAGTWLLPILATYAAWLCWRPALWLVSLLALLPVLDFTPHTGWFFLEEIDLLLLLTAGLAYWHLPPNSDELPRWPPLFRLGLVLMGLAVAIGMWRGLQPLGPVDANTFNNYLSSANALRVGKAWVWTVVLLPPLRRSSIAPREQLVAGMMLGLLLVSTAAINERMQFTGLLNFSTDYRISAPFSAMHTGGAALDGYLALSIPLLATWLLARNATWRNAAALALLPLAWYVALATFSRGLYLALAAALLVLAAPMLMDRLHGGAPRAGWIGLAGAVLAVVVLDLAFRFGGYRAYLPVLMALLLLAAAHYRHHLSPTLASLLLLGTVVPICHGYYVNVRFASIGNDWATRLHHWKNTLAMMDADANLLGMGIGKFPATYYWYYPQRELPPSYQFIDQGSNRHLRLSAGQYAAGYGELLRMLQSIQLRPHQQYALGVDVWNGGPPAFLHINVCQRQLLYPQNCLAVPLRQIPHGSAWQHYLYTIDSGVLGGDQLPVKLEIAAEGQLAVLDIDNLSLRTVPDGHELLRNGSFSEANTSWFFSSDRNHLPWHVKNLVLNLYFEMGWAGLCAYGLLLFSAVAVLLRRGDSAMLAALLAFQLVGLFDSLLDVPRITLLSMLLLSTAALPSKGSL
;
A
#
# COMPACT_ATOMS: atom_id res chain seq x y z
N MET A 1 43.64 -13.91 -7.22
CA MET A 1 42.39 -13.26 -7.67
C MET A 1 41.72 -12.60 -6.48
N GLN A 2 41.89 -11.30 -6.28
CA GLN A 2 41.14 -10.60 -5.22
C GLN A 2 39.69 -10.44 -5.68
N MET A 3 38.76 -11.13 -5.02
CA MET A 3 37.33 -10.85 -5.20
C MET A 3 37.07 -9.40 -4.80
N SER A 4 36.44 -8.62 -5.69
CA SER A 4 35.99 -7.28 -5.32
C SER A 4 34.94 -7.37 -4.21
N TRP A 5 34.91 -6.37 -3.31
CA TRP A 5 33.92 -6.27 -2.24
C TRP A 5 32.47 -6.42 -2.75
N ALA A 6 32.19 -5.95 -3.97
CA ALA A 6 30.87 -6.08 -4.60
C ALA A 6 30.49 -7.54 -4.88
N ARG A 7 31.44 -8.39 -5.29
CA ARG A 7 31.18 -9.83 -5.47
C ARG A 7 30.97 -10.55 -4.14
N LEU A 8 31.69 -10.16 -3.09
CA LEU A 8 31.45 -10.68 -1.74
C LEU A 8 30.04 -10.35 -1.25
N LEU A 9 29.60 -9.09 -1.40
CA LEU A 9 28.23 -8.68 -1.07
C LEU A 9 27.19 -9.42 -1.91
N ALA A 10 27.43 -9.62 -3.21
CA ALA A 10 26.54 -10.38 -4.07
C ALA A 10 26.33 -11.81 -3.56
N LEU A 11 27.41 -12.49 -3.15
CA LEU A 11 27.31 -13.83 -2.55
C LEU A 11 26.54 -13.84 -1.24
N ILE A 12 26.70 -12.81 -0.40
CA ILE A 12 25.92 -12.65 0.84
C ILE A 12 24.42 -12.52 0.51
N PHE A 13 24.06 -11.71 -0.50
CA PHE A 13 22.67 -11.56 -0.91
C PHE A 13 22.10 -12.84 -1.52
N PHE A 14 22.87 -13.60 -2.30
CA PHE A 14 22.42 -14.91 -2.80
C PHE A 14 22.27 -15.95 -1.70
N ALA A 15 23.17 -15.97 -0.71
CA ALA A 15 23.02 -16.83 0.47
C ALA A 15 21.79 -16.45 1.28
N GLY A 16 21.56 -15.15 1.49
CA GLY A 16 20.35 -14.63 2.13
C GLY A 16 19.08 -14.99 1.36
N PHE A 17 19.11 -14.92 0.02
CA PHE A 17 18.01 -15.37 -0.83
C PHE A 17 17.72 -16.86 -0.64
N ALA A 18 18.75 -17.72 -0.69
CA ALA A 18 18.58 -19.16 -0.52
C ALA A 18 17.98 -19.50 0.85
N LEU A 19 18.45 -18.86 1.92
CA LEU A 19 17.92 -19.04 3.27
C LEU A 19 16.46 -18.56 3.37
N ALA A 20 16.17 -17.35 2.91
CA ALA A 20 14.82 -16.80 2.92
C ALA A 20 13.85 -17.65 2.10
N ALA A 21 14.26 -18.09 0.90
CA ALA A 21 13.45 -18.94 0.04
C ALA A 21 13.20 -20.34 0.64
N SER A 22 14.12 -20.87 1.46
CA SER A 22 13.91 -22.14 2.16
C SER A 22 12.91 -22.05 3.32
N MET A 23 12.67 -20.86 3.86
CA MET A 23 11.72 -20.62 4.95
C MET A 23 10.36 -20.13 4.45
N TYR A 24 10.33 -19.39 3.34
CA TYR A 24 9.12 -18.78 2.83
C TYR A 24 8.12 -19.85 2.32
N PRO A 25 6.81 -19.76 2.65
CA PRO A 25 5.81 -20.72 2.20
C PRO A 25 5.50 -20.57 0.70
N MET A 26 6.31 -21.20 -0.14
CA MET A 26 6.18 -21.15 -1.61
C MET A 26 5.00 -21.97 -2.15
N ALA A 27 4.51 -22.95 -1.39
CA ALA A 27 3.60 -23.98 -1.86
C ALA A 27 2.23 -23.41 -2.30
N GLY A 28 1.84 -23.71 -3.53
CA GLY A 28 0.56 -23.25 -4.09
C GLY A 28 0.56 -21.79 -4.55
N THR A 29 1.72 -21.15 -4.69
CA THR A 29 1.87 -19.79 -5.22
C THR A 29 2.61 -19.79 -6.55
N TRP A 30 2.43 -18.72 -7.34
CA TRP A 30 3.21 -18.49 -8.57
C TRP A 30 4.58 -17.82 -8.31
N LEU A 31 5.00 -17.70 -7.05
CA LEU A 31 6.18 -16.92 -6.70
C LEU A 31 7.47 -17.49 -7.29
N LEU A 32 7.68 -18.81 -7.22
CA LEU A 32 8.89 -19.45 -7.74
C LEU A 32 9.11 -19.20 -9.24
N PRO A 33 8.14 -19.45 -10.15
CA PRO A 33 8.33 -19.13 -11.57
C PRO A 33 8.48 -17.62 -11.81
N ILE A 34 7.83 -16.75 -11.03
CA ILE A 34 8.04 -15.30 -11.12
C ILE A 34 9.48 -14.93 -10.76
N LEU A 35 10.03 -15.44 -9.66
CA LEU A 35 11.40 -15.17 -9.23
C LEU A 35 12.43 -15.76 -10.22
N ALA A 36 12.18 -16.95 -10.76
CA ALA A 36 13.05 -17.57 -11.75
C ALA A 36 13.09 -16.78 -13.06
N THR A 37 11.93 -16.35 -13.57
CA THR A 37 11.84 -15.50 -14.77
C THR A 37 12.46 -14.13 -14.54
N TYR A 38 12.24 -13.52 -13.37
CA TYR A 38 12.89 -12.28 -12.96
C TYR A 38 14.42 -12.40 -12.91
N ALA A 39 14.94 -13.46 -12.30
CA ALA A 39 16.38 -13.72 -12.23
C ALA A 39 16.97 -13.92 -13.63
N ALA A 40 16.33 -14.73 -14.49
CA ALA A 40 16.77 -14.94 -15.87
C ALA A 40 16.78 -13.62 -16.66
N TRP A 41 15.75 -12.79 -16.48
CA TRP A 41 15.64 -11.47 -17.10
C TRP A 41 16.79 -10.54 -16.69
N LEU A 42 17.11 -10.48 -15.40
CA LEU A 42 18.21 -9.66 -14.89
C LEU A 42 19.59 -10.22 -15.20
N CYS A 43 19.75 -11.54 -15.34
CA CYS A 43 20.98 -12.13 -15.88
C CYS A 43 21.20 -11.73 -17.34
N TRP A 44 20.14 -11.68 -18.15
CA TRP A 44 20.22 -11.24 -19.54
C TRP A 44 20.50 -9.74 -19.67
N ARG A 45 19.82 -8.91 -18.87
CA ARG A 45 19.96 -7.44 -18.90
C ARG A 45 19.98 -6.85 -17.48
N PRO A 46 21.15 -6.85 -16.79
CA PRO A 46 21.26 -6.36 -15.41
C PRO A 46 20.87 -4.90 -15.25
N ALA A 47 21.04 -4.09 -16.29
CA ALA A 47 20.70 -2.68 -16.28
C ALA A 47 19.19 -2.43 -16.03
N LEU A 48 18.32 -3.39 -16.32
CA LEU A 48 16.86 -3.22 -16.20
C LEU A 48 16.31 -3.44 -14.78
N TRP A 49 17.17 -3.69 -13.79
CA TRP A 49 16.76 -3.98 -12.41
C TRP A 49 15.80 -2.93 -11.85
N LEU A 50 16.03 -1.64 -12.11
CA LEU A 50 15.20 -0.56 -11.56
C LEU A 50 13.80 -0.53 -12.18
N VAL A 51 13.71 -0.77 -13.50
CA VAL A 51 12.41 -0.87 -14.19
C VAL A 51 11.62 -2.05 -13.64
N SER A 52 12.24 -3.23 -13.62
CA SER A 52 11.58 -4.47 -13.20
C SER A 52 11.21 -4.47 -11.72
N LEU A 53 12.09 -3.95 -10.85
CA LEU A 53 11.82 -3.84 -9.42
C LEU A 53 10.62 -2.93 -9.17
N LEU A 54 10.63 -1.70 -9.72
CA LEU A 54 9.55 -0.73 -9.47
C LEU A 54 8.21 -1.16 -10.10
N ALA A 55 8.24 -1.96 -11.16
CA ALA A 55 7.03 -2.53 -11.75
C ALA A 55 6.41 -3.62 -10.86
N LEU A 56 7.23 -4.48 -10.24
CA LEU A 56 6.75 -5.62 -9.44
C LEU A 56 6.51 -5.27 -7.96
N LEU A 57 7.24 -4.30 -7.41
CA LEU A 57 7.16 -3.91 -6.00
C LEU A 57 5.73 -3.64 -5.49
N PRO A 58 4.85 -2.94 -6.23
CA PRO A 58 3.49 -2.68 -5.76
C PRO A 58 2.51 -3.83 -6.00
N VAL A 59 2.86 -4.90 -6.75
CA VAL A 59 1.91 -5.95 -7.17
C VAL A 59 2.24 -7.33 -6.62
N LEU A 60 3.51 -7.61 -6.31
CA LEU A 60 3.93 -8.91 -5.80
C LEU A 60 3.68 -9.01 -4.28
N ASP A 61 2.44 -9.27 -3.89
CA ASP A 61 2.00 -9.31 -2.50
C ASP A 61 1.05 -10.51 -2.29
N PHE A 62 1.59 -11.63 -1.80
CA PHE A 62 0.78 -12.83 -1.47
C PHE A 62 0.53 -12.96 0.04
N THR A 63 0.86 -11.94 0.84
CA THR A 63 0.55 -11.89 2.28
C THR A 63 -0.90 -12.27 2.60
N PRO A 64 -1.94 -11.85 1.84
CA PRO A 64 -3.32 -12.24 2.13
C PRO A 64 -3.63 -13.73 1.92
N HIS A 65 -2.70 -14.50 1.35
CA HIS A 65 -2.79 -15.94 1.11
C HIS A 65 -1.80 -16.73 1.96
N THR A 66 -0.57 -16.24 2.14
CA THR A 66 0.47 -16.91 2.93
C THR A 66 0.37 -16.60 4.41
N GLY A 67 -0.23 -15.46 4.79
CA GLY A 67 -0.25 -14.94 6.15
C GLY A 67 1.05 -14.24 6.57
N TRP A 68 2.13 -14.34 5.78
CA TRP A 68 3.46 -13.82 6.11
C TRP A 68 3.59 -12.36 5.70
N PHE A 69 3.97 -11.49 6.64
CA PHE A 69 4.12 -10.04 6.43
C PHE A 69 5.40 -9.44 7.03
N PHE A 70 6.26 -10.26 7.64
CA PHE A 70 7.58 -9.86 8.11
C PHE A 70 8.65 -10.16 7.06
N LEU A 71 8.74 -11.43 6.66
CA LEU A 71 9.41 -11.87 5.45
C LEU A 71 8.36 -11.98 4.34
N GLU A 72 8.48 -11.15 3.32
CA GLU A 72 7.54 -11.04 2.21
C GLU A 72 8.23 -11.43 0.88
N GLU A 73 7.44 -11.52 -0.20
CA GLU A 73 7.94 -11.77 -1.55
C GLU A 73 8.91 -10.67 -2.00
N ILE A 74 8.71 -9.45 -1.53
CA ILE A 74 9.59 -8.33 -1.84
C ILE A 74 10.98 -8.52 -1.26
N ASP A 75 11.13 -9.18 -0.12
CA ASP A 75 12.45 -9.42 0.47
C ASP A 75 13.24 -10.39 -0.41
N LEU A 76 12.57 -11.44 -0.91
CA LEU A 76 13.15 -12.37 -1.88
C LEU A 76 13.50 -11.67 -3.21
N LEU A 77 12.61 -10.84 -3.71
CA LEU A 77 12.84 -10.04 -4.90
C LEU A 77 14.05 -9.11 -4.72
N LEU A 78 14.13 -8.39 -3.60
CA LEU A 78 15.21 -7.45 -3.28
C LEU A 78 16.55 -8.14 -3.06
N LEU A 79 16.56 -9.32 -2.42
CA LEU A 79 17.77 -10.15 -2.29
C LEU A 79 18.31 -10.56 -3.67
N LEU A 80 17.43 -11.01 -4.58
CA LEU A 80 17.82 -11.31 -5.96
C LEU A 80 18.30 -10.06 -6.72
N THR A 81 17.56 -8.95 -6.61
CA THR A 81 17.93 -7.68 -7.24
C THR A 81 19.31 -7.24 -6.78
N ALA A 82 19.56 -7.23 -5.46
CA ALA A 82 20.83 -6.84 -4.88
C ALA A 82 21.94 -7.81 -5.30
N GLY A 83 21.73 -9.11 -5.16
CA GLY A 83 22.69 -10.13 -5.58
C GLY A 83 23.15 -9.93 -7.03
N LEU A 84 22.20 -9.81 -7.96
CA LEU A 84 22.48 -9.63 -9.38
C LEU A 84 23.08 -8.26 -9.70
N ALA A 85 22.60 -7.18 -9.08
CA ALA A 85 23.12 -5.84 -9.29
C ALA A 85 24.56 -5.69 -8.78
N TYR A 86 24.88 -6.23 -7.60
CA TYR A 86 26.23 -6.23 -7.04
C TYR A 86 27.18 -7.17 -7.78
N TRP A 87 26.68 -8.28 -8.34
CA TRP A 87 27.47 -9.19 -9.16
C TRP A 87 27.97 -8.53 -10.44
N HIS A 88 27.11 -7.74 -11.08
CA HIS A 88 27.39 -7.03 -12.33
C HIS A 88 27.90 -5.59 -12.11
N LEU A 89 28.18 -5.20 -10.87
CA LEU A 89 28.62 -3.86 -10.53
C LEU A 89 30.02 -3.61 -11.10
N PRO A 90 30.24 -2.59 -11.96
CA PRO A 90 31.55 -2.33 -12.53
C PRO A 90 32.55 -1.92 -11.43
N PRO A 91 33.79 -2.48 -11.43
CA PRO A 91 34.75 -2.33 -10.34
C PRO A 91 35.31 -0.90 -10.19
N ASN A 92 35.44 -0.15 -11.29
CA ASN A 92 35.93 1.23 -11.29
C ASN A 92 35.06 2.12 -12.18
N SER A 93 34.66 3.27 -11.64
CA SER A 93 34.03 4.37 -12.38
C SER A 93 34.42 5.66 -11.68
N ASP A 94 35.42 6.36 -12.24
CA ASP A 94 36.03 7.53 -11.59
C ASP A 94 35.08 8.75 -11.56
N GLU A 95 34.06 8.77 -12.41
CA GLU A 95 33.06 9.84 -12.49
C GLU A 95 31.63 9.34 -12.23
N LEU A 96 31.32 9.07 -10.96
CA LEU A 96 29.95 8.77 -10.54
C LEU A 96 29.16 10.04 -10.22
N PRO A 97 27.88 10.14 -10.62
CA PRO A 97 27.03 11.25 -10.23
C PRO A 97 27.00 11.34 -8.69
N ARG A 98 27.29 12.53 -8.16
CA ARG A 98 27.34 12.80 -6.72
C ARG A 98 26.09 13.56 -6.32
N TRP A 99 25.41 13.09 -5.29
CA TRP A 99 24.33 13.87 -4.69
C TRP A 99 24.84 15.20 -4.14
N PRO A 100 23.99 16.25 -4.12
CA PRO A 100 24.28 17.50 -3.44
C PRO A 100 24.77 17.28 -2.00
N PRO A 101 25.63 18.16 -1.46
CA PRO A 101 26.15 18.01 -0.10
C PRO A 101 25.04 17.93 0.95
N LEU A 102 24.00 18.75 0.84
CA LEU A 102 22.83 18.70 1.74
C LEU A 102 22.10 17.36 1.68
N PHE A 103 21.89 16.82 0.48
CA PHE A 103 21.27 15.50 0.32
C PHE A 103 22.13 14.39 0.94
N ARG A 104 23.46 14.43 0.76
CA ARG A 104 24.38 13.46 1.38
C ARG A 104 24.36 13.54 2.91
N LEU A 105 24.35 14.76 3.47
CA LEU A 105 24.20 14.98 4.90
C LEU A 105 22.85 14.40 5.38
N GLY A 106 21.77 14.69 4.66
CA GLY A 106 20.45 14.12 4.93
C GLY A 106 20.44 12.59 4.92
N LEU A 107 21.13 11.95 3.97
CA LEU A 107 21.23 10.48 3.90
C LEU A 107 21.97 9.90 5.11
N VAL A 108 23.06 10.54 5.54
CA VAL A 108 23.83 10.11 6.72
C VAL A 108 22.99 10.28 7.99
N LEU A 109 22.39 11.46 8.18
CA LEU A 109 21.55 11.73 9.35
C LEU A 109 20.33 10.81 9.39
N MET A 110 19.71 10.55 8.23
CA MET A 110 18.59 9.60 8.12
C MET A 110 19.04 8.18 8.46
N GLY A 111 20.19 7.73 7.94
CA GLY A 111 20.75 6.42 8.27
C GLY A 111 21.00 6.25 9.77
N LEU A 112 21.53 7.30 10.43
CA LEU A 112 21.72 7.30 11.88
C LEU A 112 20.37 7.29 12.64
N ALA A 113 19.42 8.13 12.24
CA ALA A 113 18.09 8.17 12.85
C ALA A 113 17.35 6.84 12.72
N VAL A 114 17.42 6.19 11.55
CA VAL A 114 16.86 4.85 11.32
C VAL A 114 17.57 3.81 12.19
N ALA A 115 18.90 3.83 12.27
CA ALA A 115 19.64 2.88 13.10
C ALA A 115 19.27 3.01 14.60
N ILE A 116 19.19 4.24 15.10
CA ILE A 116 18.78 4.52 16.48
C ILE A 116 17.30 4.16 16.68
N GLY A 117 16.43 4.51 15.75
CA GLY A 117 15.00 4.21 15.78
C GLY A 117 14.73 2.71 15.73
N MET A 118 15.43 1.95 14.91
CA MET A 118 15.36 0.48 14.89
C MET A 118 15.86 -0.11 16.20
N TRP A 119 17.00 0.37 16.73
CA TRP A 119 17.51 -0.06 18.02
C TRP A 119 16.48 0.16 19.13
N ARG A 120 15.93 1.37 19.25
CA ARG A 120 14.89 1.69 20.24
C ARG A 120 13.61 0.90 20.00
N GLY A 121 13.24 0.67 18.75
CA GLY A 121 12.05 -0.09 18.35
C GLY A 121 12.11 -1.55 18.78
N LEU A 122 13.29 -2.16 18.67
CA LEU A 122 13.55 -3.54 19.08
C LEU A 122 13.57 -3.74 20.60
N GLN A 123 13.63 -2.67 21.40
CA GLN A 123 13.67 -2.77 22.85
C GLN A 123 12.26 -2.83 23.46
N PRO A 124 12.03 -3.69 24.48
CA PRO A 124 12.99 -4.67 25.02
C PRO A 124 13.20 -5.87 24.09
N LEU A 125 14.43 -6.39 24.07
CA LEU A 125 14.74 -7.66 23.39
C LEU A 125 14.10 -8.82 24.18
N GLY A 126 13.02 -9.37 23.64
CA GLY A 126 12.35 -10.55 24.18
C GLY A 126 12.89 -11.86 23.59
N PRO A 127 12.49 -13.02 24.15
CA PRO A 127 12.73 -14.31 23.52
C PRO A 127 12.05 -14.38 22.15
N VAL A 128 12.67 -15.09 21.21
CA VAL A 128 12.05 -15.37 19.90
C VAL A 128 11.08 -16.53 20.07
N ASP A 129 9.80 -16.25 19.86
CA ASP A 129 8.68 -17.16 20.07
C ASP A 129 7.73 -17.19 18.85
N ALA A 130 6.61 -17.89 19.00
CA ALA A 130 5.57 -18.02 17.97
C ALA A 130 4.97 -16.69 17.51
N ASN A 131 5.05 -15.61 18.30
CA ASN A 131 4.39 -14.33 18.04
C ASN A 131 5.34 -13.26 17.50
N THR A 132 6.65 -13.52 17.59
CA THR A 132 7.69 -12.53 17.33
C THR A 132 7.58 -11.96 15.91
N PHE A 133 7.37 -12.80 14.89
CA PHE A 133 7.36 -12.41 13.47
C PHE A 133 5.98 -12.48 12.81
N ASN A 134 4.92 -12.34 13.60
CA ASN A 134 3.55 -12.30 13.06
C ASN A 134 2.60 -11.41 13.85
N ASN A 135 3.09 -10.50 14.68
CA ASN A 135 2.23 -9.61 15.45
C ASN A 135 2.77 -8.17 15.41
N TYR A 136 1.89 -7.19 15.21
CA TYR A 136 2.26 -5.75 15.19
C TYR A 136 2.62 -5.24 16.59
N LEU A 137 2.20 -5.94 17.65
CA LEU A 137 2.52 -5.63 19.03
C LEU A 137 3.92 -6.13 19.45
N SER A 138 4.55 -6.99 18.63
CA SER A 138 5.92 -7.46 18.85
C SER A 138 6.94 -6.34 18.63
N SER A 139 8.01 -6.30 19.45
CA SER A 139 9.13 -5.36 19.23
C SER A 139 9.84 -5.60 17.88
N ALA A 140 9.73 -6.82 17.33
CA ALA A 140 10.27 -7.12 16.01
C ALA A 140 9.54 -6.36 14.89
N ASN A 141 8.36 -5.76 15.13
CA ASN A 141 7.69 -4.89 14.15
C ASN A 141 8.61 -3.74 13.67
N ALA A 142 9.60 -3.35 14.49
CA ALA A 142 10.69 -2.47 14.10
C ALA A 142 11.50 -2.97 12.88
N LEU A 143 11.74 -4.29 12.76
CA LEU A 143 12.39 -4.90 11.60
C LEU A 143 11.49 -4.82 10.36
N ARG A 144 10.19 -5.10 10.53
CA ARG A 144 9.22 -5.05 9.43
C ARG A 144 9.20 -3.67 8.79
N VAL A 145 9.10 -2.61 9.60
CA VAL A 145 9.07 -1.22 9.09
C VAL A 145 10.47 -0.76 8.67
N GLY A 146 11.49 -1.07 9.47
CA GLY A 146 12.88 -0.66 9.26
C GLY A 146 13.53 -1.22 7.98
N LYS A 147 13.15 -2.42 7.54
CA LYS A 147 13.79 -3.10 6.39
C LYS A 147 13.81 -2.27 5.12
N ALA A 148 12.78 -1.46 4.84
CA ALA A 148 12.72 -0.64 3.64
C ALA A 148 13.80 0.45 3.60
N TRP A 149 14.15 1.01 4.76
CA TRP A 149 15.22 1.98 4.87
C TRP A 149 16.58 1.33 4.62
N VAL A 150 16.80 0.13 5.15
CA VAL A 150 18.01 -0.67 4.90
C VAL A 150 18.13 -1.00 3.41
N TRP A 151 17.05 -1.51 2.80
CA TRP A 151 17.03 -1.83 1.37
C TRP A 151 17.26 -0.61 0.48
N THR A 152 16.77 0.57 0.88
CA THR A 152 17.08 1.82 0.18
C THR A 152 18.58 2.04 0.12
N VAL A 153 19.29 1.97 1.26
CA VAL A 153 20.75 2.16 1.33
C VAL A 153 21.49 1.11 0.50
N VAL A 154 21.04 -0.15 0.54
CA VAL A 154 21.63 -1.25 -0.25
C VAL A 154 21.51 -0.97 -1.76
N LEU A 155 20.42 -0.35 -2.22
CA LEU A 155 20.19 -0.06 -3.64
C LEU A 155 20.79 1.27 -4.12
N LEU A 156 21.29 2.12 -3.22
CA LEU A 156 21.91 3.40 -3.59
C LEU A 156 23.16 3.25 -4.49
N PRO A 157 24.11 2.34 -4.22
CA PRO A 157 25.25 2.13 -5.11
C PRO A 157 24.87 1.67 -6.53
N PRO A 158 24.05 0.62 -6.75
CA PRO A 158 23.63 0.26 -8.10
C PRO A 158 22.79 1.34 -8.78
N LEU A 159 22.02 2.15 -8.05
CA LEU A 159 21.30 3.31 -8.60
C LEU A 159 22.26 4.35 -9.19
N ARG A 160 23.34 4.70 -8.47
CA ARG A 160 24.35 5.65 -8.97
C ARG A 160 25.16 5.12 -10.14
N ARG A 161 25.35 3.80 -10.21
CA ARG A 161 26.16 3.11 -11.22
C ARG A 161 25.35 2.61 -12.41
N SER A 162 24.06 2.92 -12.49
CA SER A 162 23.24 2.50 -13.62
C SER A 162 23.81 3.06 -14.93
N SER A 163 23.97 2.18 -15.92
CA SER A 163 24.49 2.52 -17.24
C SER A 163 23.49 3.31 -18.09
N ILE A 164 22.20 3.14 -17.80
CA ILE A 164 21.08 3.87 -18.42
C ILE A 164 20.66 4.99 -17.46
N ALA A 165 20.14 6.09 -18.00
CA ALA A 165 19.64 7.21 -17.20
C ALA A 165 18.65 6.71 -16.11
N PRO A 166 19.02 6.79 -14.81
CA PRO A 166 18.19 6.25 -13.73
C PRO A 166 16.77 6.81 -13.70
N ARG A 167 16.62 8.09 -14.09
CA ARG A 167 15.31 8.76 -14.17
C ARG A 167 14.38 8.11 -15.18
N GLU A 168 14.87 7.78 -16.37
CA GLU A 168 14.03 7.16 -17.42
C GLU A 168 13.60 5.76 -17.03
N GLN A 169 14.50 4.99 -16.42
CA GLN A 169 14.19 3.67 -15.89
C GLN A 169 13.19 3.74 -14.75
N LEU A 170 13.36 4.69 -13.84
CA LEU A 170 12.43 4.90 -12.75
C LEU A 170 11.05 5.19 -13.28
N VAL A 171 10.91 6.16 -14.18
CA VAL A 171 9.62 6.50 -14.78
C VAL A 171 9.02 5.29 -15.49
N ALA A 172 9.79 4.57 -16.32
CA ALA A 172 9.28 3.39 -17.01
C ALA A 172 8.79 2.30 -16.05
N GLY A 173 9.55 2.01 -14.98
CA GLY A 173 9.14 1.06 -13.95
C GLY A 173 7.87 1.51 -13.21
N MET A 174 7.79 2.79 -12.85
CA MET A 174 6.61 3.39 -12.24
C MET A 174 5.37 3.34 -13.15
N MET A 175 5.52 3.55 -14.45
CA MET A 175 4.40 3.45 -15.42
C MET A 175 3.92 2.00 -15.59
N LEU A 176 4.84 1.04 -15.66
CA LEU A 176 4.49 -0.39 -15.70
C LEU A 176 3.79 -0.81 -14.42
N GLY A 177 4.32 -0.43 -13.25
CA GLY A 177 3.67 -0.68 -11.97
C GLY A 177 2.29 -0.02 -11.90
N LEU A 178 2.14 1.21 -12.39
CA LEU A 178 0.86 1.94 -12.40
C LEU A 178 -0.17 1.24 -13.28
N LEU A 179 0.24 0.71 -14.44
CA LEU A 179 -0.62 -0.10 -15.29
C LEU A 179 -1.10 -1.36 -14.56
N LEU A 180 -0.18 -2.11 -13.93
CA LEU A 180 -0.52 -3.34 -13.22
C LEU A 180 -1.44 -3.07 -12.00
N VAL A 181 -1.11 -2.07 -11.18
CA VAL A 181 -1.93 -1.66 -10.03
C VAL A 181 -3.30 -1.17 -10.49
N SER A 182 -3.37 -0.36 -11.54
CA SER A 182 -4.66 0.13 -12.06
C SER A 182 -5.51 -1.02 -12.59
N THR A 183 -4.89 -2.00 -13.26
CA THR A 183 -5.58 -3.19 -13.75
C THR A 183 -6.14 -4.03 -12.60
N ALA A 184 -5.33 -4.27 -11.55
CA ALA A 184 -5.75 -5.00 -10.37
C ALA A 184 -6.90 -4.28 -9.63
N ALA A 185 -6.81 -2.95 -9.46
CA ALA A 185 -7.84 -2.14 -8.82
C ALA A 185 -9.16 -2.11 -9.62
N ILE A 186 -9.08 -2.00 -10.95
CA ILE A 186 -10.24 -2.07 -11.84
C ILE A 186 -10.88 -3.46 -11.75
N ASN A 187 -10.07 -4.52 -11.75
CA ASN A 187 -10.55 -5.89 -11.59
C ASN A 187 -11.26 -6.10 -10.25
N GLU A 188 -10.69 -5.63 -9.14
CA GLU A 188 -11.33 -5.66 -7.82
C GLU A 188 -12.70 -4.96 -7.84
N ARG A 189 -12.79 -3.77 -8.46
CA ARG A 189 -14.08 -3.08 -8.57
C ARG A 189 -15.08 -3.82 -9.44
N MET A 190 -14.67 -4.40 -10.56
CA MET A 190 -15.55 -5.22 -11.40
C MET A 190 -16.11 -6.40 -10.61
N GLN A 191 -15.28 -7.02 -9.77
CA GLN A 191 -15.63 -8.17 -8.96
C GLN A 191 -16.63 -7.85 -7.84
N PHE A 192 -16.47 -6.73 -7.12
CA PHE A 192 -17.24 -6.46 -5.89
C PHE A 192 -18.29 -5.37 -5.97
N THR A 193 -18.13 -4.33 -6.80
CA THR A 193 -19.09 -3.20 -6.83
C THR A 193 -19.67 -2.91 -8.20
N GLY A 194 -18.97 -3.31 -9.26
CA GLY A 194 -19.12 -2.77 -10.60
C GLY A 194 -18.37 -1.45 -10.80
N LEU A 195 -18.05 -1.14 -12.06
CA LEU A 195 -17.22 0.03 -12.41
C LEU A 195 -17.93 1.37 -12.19
N LEU A 196 -19.26 1.40 -12.31
CA LEU A 196 -20.04 2.64 -12.29
C LEU A 196 -20.83 2.84 -10.99
N ASN A 197 -20.67 1.94 -10.01
CA ASN A 197 -21.30 2.05 -8.71
C ASN A 197 -20.44 2.89 -7.76
N PHE A 198 -20.83 4.14 -7.56
CA PHE A 198 -20.18 5.08 -6.63
C PHE A 198 -21.03 5.39 -5.40
N SER A 199 -21.99 4.52 -5.09
CA SER A 199 -22.91 4.67 -3.96
C SER A 199 -22.57 3.75 -2.79
N THR A 200 -21.89 2.63 -3.06
CA THR A 200 -21.48 1.68 -2.02
C THR A 200 -20.22 2.13 -1.28
N ASP A 201 -20.20 1.89 0.03
CA ASP A 201 -19.05 2.08 0.91
C ASP A 201 -18.04 0.94 0.72
N TYR A 202 -17.30 0.98 -0.39
CA TYR A 202 -16.25 0.01 -0.71
C TYR A 202 -14.98 0.76 -1.11
N ARG A 203 -13.94 0.65 -0.26
CA ARG A 203 -12.63 1.22 -0.55
C ARG A 203 -11.71 0.15 -1.11
N ILE A 204 -11.14 0.45 -2.27
CA ILE A 204 -10.26 -0.47 -3.01
C ILE A 204 -8.98 -0.71 -2.21
N SER A 205 -8.58 -1.97 -2.10
CA SER A 205 -7.26 -2.36 -1.57
C SER A 205 -6.20 -2.54 -2.66
N ALA A 206 -6.61 -2.99 -3.84
CA ALA A 206 -5.75 -3.46 -4.90
C ALA A 206 -4.75 -4.52 -4.34
N PRO A 207 -3.56 -4.76 -4.91
CA PRO A 207 -2.64 -5.78 -4.37
C PRO A 207 -1.88 -5.31 -3.11
N PHE A 208 -2.39 -4.34 -2.34
CA PHE A 208 -1.69 -3.84 -1.15
C PHE A 208 -2.25 -4.48 0.12
N SER A 209 -1.62 -5.56 0.61
CA SER A 209 -2.02 -6.22 1.87
C SER A 209 -1.89 -5.30 3.08
N ALA A 210 -1.00 -4.29 3.02
CA ALA A 210 -0.88 -3.25 4.04
C ALA A 210 -2.20 -2.46 4.29
N MET A 211 -3.20 -2.58 3.41
CA MET A 211 -4.52 -1.99 3.63
C MET A 211 -5.42 -2.78 4.59
N HIS A 212 -5.05 -3.99 5.04
CA HIS A 212 -5.84 -4.85 5.94
C HIS A 212 -6.25 -4.21 7.28
N THR A 213 -5.56 -3.16 7.71
CA THR A 213 -5.83 -2.37 8.93
C THR A 213 -6.23 -0.93 8.61
N GLY A 214 -6.64 -0.65 7.36
CA GLY A 214 -7.13 0.64 6.93
C GLY A 214 -6.07 1.70 6.62
N GLY A 215 -4.85 1.29 6.23
CA GLY A 215 -3.78 2.16 5.74
C GLY A 215 -4.12 2.96 4.46
N ALA A 216 -3.13 3.65 3.88
CA ALA A 216 -3.28 4.40 2.62
C ALA A 216 -2.15 4.12 1.62
N ALA A 217 -1.66 2.86 1.60
CA ALA A 217 -0.58 2.45 0.71
C ALA A 217 -0.90 2.69 -0.78
N LEU A 218 -2.12 2.34 -1.22
CA LEU A 218 -2.59 2.59 -2.58
C LEU A 218 -2.60 4.10 -2.88
N ASP A 219 -3.13 4.92 -1.98
CA ASP A 219 -3.21 6.38 -2.16
C ASP A 219 -1.80 6.98 -2.30
N GLY A 220 -0.86 6.59 -1.44
CA GLY A 220 0.54 7.03 -1.51
C GLY A 220 1.22 6.61 -2.81
N TYR A 221 0.97 5.39 -3.29
CA TYR A 221 1.48 4.90 -4.57
C TYR A 221 0.93 5.69 -5.76
N LEU A 222 -0.38 5.92 -5.81
CA LEU A 222 -1.04 6.68 -6.87
C LEU A 222 -0.57 8.14 -6.88
N ALA A 223 -0.40 8.76 -5.71
CA ALA A 223 0.15 10.11 -5.58
C ALA A 223 1.57 10.22 -6.13
N LEU A 224 2.43 9.22 -5.92
CA LEU A 224 3.79 9.21 -6.46
C LEU A 224 3.83 8.93 -7.97
N SER A 225 2.92 8.12 -8.48
CA SER A 225 3.00 7.58 -9.85
C SER A 225 2.25 8.41 -10.89
N ILE A 226 1.02 8.87 -10.58
CA ILE A 226 0.17 9.57 -11.55
C ILE A 226 0.84 10.84 -12.11
N PRO A 227 1.44 11.74 -11.30
CA PRO A 227 2.06 12.95 -11.84
C PRO A 227 3.25 12.66 -12.77
N LEU A 228 3.90 11.50 -12.64
CA LEU A 228 5.00 11.09 -13.52
C LEU A 228 4.53 10.79 -14.95
N LEU A 229 3.24 10.51 -15.19
CA LEU A 229 2.68 10.40 -16.56
C LEU A 229 2.94 11.64 -17.40
N ALA A 230 3.03 12.81 -16.76
CA ALA A 230 3.35 14.07 -17.43
C ALA A 230 4.70 14.02 -18.17
N THR A 231 5.67 13.23 -17.69
CA THR A 231 6.97 13.05 -18.38
C THR A 231 6.81 12.42 -19.76
N TRP A 232 5.82 11.54 -19.96
CA TRP A 232 5.51 10.93 -21.24
C TRP A 232 4.52 11.79 -22.02
N LEU A 233 3.49 12.35 -21.39
CA LEU A 233 2.49 13.19 -22.07
C LEU A 233 3.08 14.47 -22.67
N LEU A 234 4.06 15.07 -22.01
CA LEU A 234 4.70 16.32 -22.43
C LEU A 234 5.98 16.10 -23.23
N ALA A 235 6.37 14.85 -23.47
CA ALA A 235 7.55 14.53 -24.28
C ALA A 235 7.33 14.96 -25.74
N ARG A 236 8.29 15.71 -26.29
CA ARG A 236 8.30 16.10 -27.70
C ARG A 236 8.75 14.91 -28.56
N ASN A 237 8.09 14.72 -29.71
CA ASN A 237 8.44 13.69 -30.71
C ASN A 237 8.43 12.23 -30.21
N ALA A 238 7.65 11.91 -29.15
CA ALA A 238 7.61 10.58 -28.54
C ALA A 238 6.21 9.93 -28.66
N THR A 239 5.71 9.78 -29.88
CA THR A 239 4.31 9.35 -30.17
C THR A 239 3.86 8.13 -29.38
N TRP A 240 4.68 7.08 -29.30
CA TRP A 240 4.33 5.87 -28.53
C TRP A 240 4.26 6.10 -27.02
N ARG A 241 5.16 6.90 -26.44
CA ARG A 241 5.11 7.25 -25.02
C ARG A 241 3.88 8.09 -24.72
N ASN A 242 3.57 9.06 -25.58
CA ASN A 242 2.38 9.90 -25.46
C ASN A 242 1.10 9.07 -25.56
N ALA A 243 1.02 8.15 -26.53
CA ALA A 243 -0.13 7.26 -26.71
C ALA A 243 -0.32 6.32 -25.50
N ALA A 244 0.77 5.71 -25.01
CA ALA A 244 0.73 4.86 -23.83
C ALA A 244 0.27 5.64 -22.58
N ALA A 245 0.76 6.86 -22.39
CA ALA A 245 0.35 7.70 -21.28
C ALA A 245 -1.12 8.16 -21.41
N LEU A 246 -1.59 8.49 -22.62
CA LEU A 246 -3.00 8.83 -22.86
C LEU A 246 -3.94 7.64 -22.61
N ALA A 247 -3.50 6.41 -22.87
CA ALA A 247 -4.27 5.20 -22.56
C ALA A 247 -4.27 4.89 -21.05
N LEU A 248 -3.15 5.06 -20.37
CA LEU A 248 -3.00 4.74 -18.94
C LEU A 248 -3.64 5.81 -18.03
N LEU A 249 -3.61 7.08 -18.41
CA LEU A 249 -4.14 8.19 -17.61
C LEU A 249 -5.59 8.00 -17.14
N PRO A 250 -6.58 7.71 -18.02
CA PRO A 250 -7.97 7.53 -17.56
C PRO A 250 -8.14 6.34 -16.62
N LEU A 251 -7.37 5.26 -16.80
CA LEU A 251 -7.41 4.09 -15.92
C LEU A 251 -6.89 4.44 -14.52
N ALA A 252 -5.70 5.04 -14.45
CA ALA A 252 -5.08 5.43 -13.20
C ALA A 252 -5.89 6.50 -12.47
N TRP A 253 -6.44 7.46 -13.21
CA TRP A 253 -7.28 8.52 -12.66
C TRP A 253 -8.62 7.99 -12.15
N TYR A 254 -9.26 7.09 -12.89
CA TYR A 254 -10.45 6.39 -12.43
C TYR A 254 -10.18 5.67 -11.09
N VAL A 255 -9.08 4.92 -11.00
CA VAL A 255 -8.72 4.22 -9.76
C VAL A 255 -8.50 5.19 -8.61
N ALA A 256 -7.76 6.29 -8.83
CA ALA A 256 -7.54 7.31 -7.83
C ALA A 256 -8.85 7.92 -7.31
N LEU A 257 -9.79 8.23 -8.21
CA LEU A 257 -11.11 8.72 -7.83
C LEU A 257 -11.96 7.63 -7.16
N ALA A 258 -11.86 6.39 -7.58
CA ALA A 258 -12.62 5.29 -7.00
C ALA A 258 -12.09 4.82 -5.62
N THR A 259 -10.96 5.36 -5.14
CA THR A 259 -10.51 5.19 -3.76
C THR A 259 -11.35 5.99 -2.75
N PHE A 260 -12.09 7.00 -3.20
CA PHE A 260 -12.84 7.93 -2.34
C PHE A 260 -11.99 8.63 -1.26
N SER A 261 -10.69 8.78 -1.53
CA SER A 261 -9.72 9.39 -0.63
C SER A 261 -9.61 10.90 -0.88
N ARG A 262 -10.18 11.69 0.03
CA ARG A 262 -10.10 13.17 -0.02
C ARG A 262 -8.66 13.67 -0.01
N GLY A 263 -7.78 13.00 0.73
CA GLY A 263 -6.34 13.33 0.77
C GLY A 263 -5.69 13.15 -0.59
N LEU A 264 -5.99 12.04 -1.28
CA LEU A 264 -5.52 11.80 -2.65
C LEU A 264 -6.09 12.81 -3.65
N TYR A 265 -7.37 13.19 -3.52
CA TYR A 265 -7.98 14.19 -4.41
C TYR A 265 -7.28 15.54 -4.30
N LEU A 266 -7.03 16.00 -3.06
CA LEU A 266 -6.29 17.23 -2.81
C LEU A 266 -4.86 17.15 -3.37
N ALA A 267 -4.19 16.02 -3.13
CA ALA A 267 -2.83 15.78 -3.60
C ALA A 267 -2.72 15.85 -5.14
N LEU A 268 -3.65 15.21 -5.85
CA LEU A 268 -3.67 15.21 -7.31
C LEU A 268 -4.07 16.58 -7.88
N ALA A 269 -5.00 17.30 -7.24
CA ALA A 269 -5.33 18.67 -7.63
C ALA A 269 -4.11 19.60 -7.52
N ALA A 270 -3.36 19.52 -6.41
CA ALA A 270 -2.12 20.28 -6.23
C ALA A 270 -1.03 19.87 -7.23
N ALA A 271 -0.90 18.57 -7.52
CA ALA A 271 0.03 18.09 -8.56
C ALA A 271 -0.29 18.68 -9.94
N LEU A 272 -1.58 18.74 -10.31
CA LEU A 272 -1.99 19.38 -11.57
C LEU A 272 -1.63 20.87 -11.62
N LEU A 273 -1.76 21.60 -10.50
CA LEU A 273 -1.33 23.00 -10.40
C LEU A 273 0.18 23.15 -10.63
N VAL A 274 1.00 22.28 -10.02
CA VAL A 274 2.46 22.28 -10.23
C VAL A 274 2.81 21.97 -11.69
N LEU A 275 2.13 21.01 -12.30
CA LEU A 275 2.32 20.66 -13.71
C LEU A 275 1.91 21.80 -14.66
N ALA A 276 0.86 22.55 -14.33
CA ALA A 276 0.36 23.67 -15.13
C ALA A 276 1.17 24.97 -14.94
N ALA A 277 1.87 25.13 -13.81
CA ALA A 277 2.56 26.38 -13.45
C ALA A 277 3.54 26.89 -14.53
N PRO A 278 4.44 26.07 -15.13
CA PRO A 278 5.33 26.55 -16.17
C PRO A 278 4.58 27.11 -17.39
N MET A 279 3.51 26.42 -17.82
CA MET A 279 2.68 26.84 -18.95
C MET A 279 1.94 28.16 -18.67
N LEU A 280 1.54 28.37 -17.41
CA LEU A 280 0.90 29.62 -16.97
C LEU A 280 1.90 30.76 -16.93
N MET A 281 3.09 30.51 -16.38
CA MET A 281 4.17 31.51 -16.27
C MET A 281 4.66 31.97 -17.64
N ASP A 282 4.85 31.06 -18.60
CA ASP A 282 5.25 31.39 -19.97
C ASP A 282 4.22 32.31 -20.66
N ARG A 283 2.92 32.07 -20.43
CA ARG A 283 1.83 32.87 -21.02
C ARG A 283 1.69 34.26 -20.39
N LEU A 284 1.99 34.38 -19.10
CA LEU A 284 1.99 35.67 -18.38
C LEU A 284 3.15 36.56 -18.83
N HIS A 285 4.34 36.00 -19.03
CA HIS A 285 5.52 36.74 -19.48
C HIS A 285 5.54 37.00 -21.00
N GLY A 286 4.96 36.10 -21.80
CA GLY A 286 4.98 36.16 -23.28
C GLY A 286 3.96 37.09 -23.94
N GLY A 287 3.28 37.97 -23.20
CA GLY A 287 2.40 39.01 -23.77
C GLY A 287 1.12 38.51 -24.47
N ALA A 288 0.75 37.23 -24.32
CA ALA A 288 -0.45 36.63 -24.93
C ALA A 288 -1.53 36.19 -23.90
N PRO A 289 -1.96 37.06 -22.96
CA PRO A 289 -2.92 36.68 -21.91
C PRO A 289 -4.28 36.25 -22.47
N ARG A 290 -4.71 36.83 -23.61
CA ARG A 290 -6.00 36.53 -24.24
C ARG A 290 -6.15 35.05 -24.65
N ALA A 291 -5.10 34.44 -25.21
CA ALA A 291 -5.13 33.04 -25.61
C ALA A 291 -5.22 32.08 -24.39
N GLY A 292 -4.65 32.48 -23.25
CA GLY A 292 -4.77 31.75 -21.99
C GLY A 292 -6.20 31.74 -21.46
N TRP A 293 -6.85 32.91 -21.43
CA TRP A 293 -8.24 33.04 -21.00
C TRP A 293 -9.23 32.28 -21.89
N ILE A 294 -9.01 32.29 -23.21
CA ILE A 294 -9.83 31.51 -24.16
C ILE A 294 -9.71 30.01 -23.88
N GLY A 295 -8.49 29.51 -23.64
CA GLY A 295 -8.28 28.10 -23.31
C GLY A 295 -8.94 27.70 -21.98
N LEU A 296 -8.84 28.55 -20.96
CA LEU A 296 -9.50 28.33 -19.67
C LEU A 296 -11.03 28.36 -19.82
N ALA A 297 -11.58 29.34 -20.53
CA ALA A 297 -13.01 29.42 -20.81
C ALA A 297 -13.51 28.19 -21.58
N GLY A 298 -12.73 27.70 -22.55
CA GLY A 298 -13.02 26.47 -23.27
C GLY A 298 -13.03 25.22 -22.38
N ALA A 299 -12.07 25.11 -21.44
CA ALA A 299 -12.05 24.01 -20.47
C ALA A 299 -13.24 24.08 -19.50
N VAL A 300 -13.58 25.26 -18.98
CA VAL A 300 -14.75 25.46 -18.12
C VAL A 300 -16.04 25.13 -18.87
N LEU A 301 -16.18 25.59 -20.11
CA LEU A 301 -17.33 25.27 -20.96
C LEU A 301 -17.43 23.77 -21.20
N ALA A 302 -16.32 23.08 -21.47
CA ALA A 302 -16.31 21.62 -21.64
C ALA A 302 -16.81 20.91 -20.37
N VAL A 303 -16.39 21.34 -19.17
CA VAL A 303 -16.87 20.80 -17.89
C VAL A 303 -18.37 21.04 -17.72
N VAL A 304 -18.84 22.26 -17.97
CA VAL A 304 -20.27 22.61 -17.85
C VAL A 304 -21.12 21.78 -18.80
N VAL A 305 -20.69 21.63 -20.05
CA VAL A 305 -21.39 20.82 -21.07
C VAL A 305 -21.43 19.35 -20.66
N LEU A 306 -20.32 18.80 -20.16
CA LEU A 306 -20.25 17.42 -19.65
C LEU A 306 -21.14 17.22 -18.42
N ASP A 307 -21.14 18.16 -17.47
CA ASP A 307 -21.98 18.12 -16.27
C ASP A 307 -23.48 18.17 -16.64
N LEU A 308 -23.89 19.08 -17.52
CA LEU A 308 -25.26 19.16 -18.01
C LEU A 308 -25.67 17.88 -18.75
N ALA A 309 -24.81 17.35 -19.64
CA ALA A 309 -25.07 16.11 -20.34
C ALA A 309 -25.27 14.93 -19.37
N PHE A 310 -24.44 14.84 -18.32
CA PHE A 310 -24.58 13.81 -17.31
C PHE A 310 -25.86 13.97 -16.48
N ARG A 311 -26.19 15.19 -16.04
CA ARG A 311 -27.40 15.47 -15.23
C ARG A 311 -28.68 15.10 -15.93
N PHE A 312 -28.82 15.46 -17.21
CA PHE A 312 -30.07 15.31 -17.94
C PHE A 312 -30.20 13.97 -18.69
N GLY A 313 -29.08 13.36 -19.10
CA GLY A 313 -29.11 12.13 -19.91
C GLY A 313 -28.23 11.00 -19.41
N GLY A 314 -27.62 11.13 -18.22
CA GLY A 314 -26.71 10.14 -17.65
C GLY A 314 -25.56 9.80 -18.59
N TYR A 315 -25.05 8.56 -18.47
CA TYR A 315 -23.97 8.06 -19.35
C TYR A 315 -24.33 8.07 -20.85
N ARG A 316 -25.62 7.99 -21.21
CA ARG A 316 -26.08 7.93 -22.60
C ARG A 316 -25.87 9.24 -23.34
N ALA A 317 -26.10 10.38 -22.68
CA ALA A 317 -25.80 11.70 -23.25
C ALA A 317 -24.32 12.10 -23.03
N TYR A 318 -23.76 11.70 -21.89
CA TYR A 318 -22.41 12.07 -21.50
C TYR A 318 -21.31 11.50 -22.42
N LEU A 319 -21.36 10.20 -22.75
CA LEU A 319 -20.30 9.55 -23.54
C LEU A 319 -20.16 10.11 -24.97
N PRO A 320 -21.24 10.31 -25.75
CA PRO A 320 -21.14 10.95 -27.06
C PRO A 320 -20.60 12.39 -26.99
N VAL A 321 -20.99 13.16 -25.98
CA VAL A 321 -20.50 14.54 -25.78
C VAL A 321 -19.00 14.55 -25.47
N LEU A 322 -18.53 13.66 -24.58
CA LEU A 322 -17.10 13.50 -24.30
C LEU A 322 -16.32 13.11 -25.56
N MET A 323 -16.83 12.14 -26.32
CA MET A 323 -16.22 11.71 -27.58
C MET A 323 -16.13 12.86 -28.60
N ALA A 324 -17.19 13.64 -28.75
CA ALA A 324 -17.21 14.80 -29.64
C ALA A 324 -16.15 15.85 -29.23
N LEU A 325 -16.05 16.16 -27.92
CA LEU A 325 -15.03 17.08 -27.41
C LEU A 325 -13.61 16.58 -27.66
N LEU A 326 -13.36 15.28 -27.49
CA LEU A 326 -12.06 14.66 -27.78
C LEU A 326 -11.70 14.74 -29.26
N LEU A 327 -12.66 14.45 -30.16
CA LEU A 327 -12.46 14.55 -31.61
C LEU A 327 -12.20 16.00 -32.05
N LEU A 328 -12.95 16.96 -31.49
CA LEU A 328 -12.74 18.39 -31.74
C LEU A 328 -11.37 18.87 -31.28
N ALA A 329 -10.94 18.45 -30.08
CA ALA A 329 -9.60 18.75 -29.58
C ALA A 329 -8.52 18.14 -30.48
N ALA A 330 -8.75 16.93 -30.98
CA ALA A 330 -7.83 16.26 -31.89
C ALA A 330 -7.70 16.96 -33.25
N ALA A 331 -8.80 17.49 -33.77
CA ALA A 331 -8.82 18.23 -35.03
C ALA A 331 -8.14 19.61 -34.90
N HIS A 332 -8.36 20.32 -33.79
CA HIS A 332 -7.98 21.73 -33.66
C HIS A 332 -6.58 21.97 -33.05
N TYR A 333 -6.11 21.11 -32.15
CA TYR A 333 -4.88 21.34 -31.37
C TYR A 333 -3.72 20.39 -31.76
N ARG A 334 -3.38 20.32 -33.06
CA ARG A 334 -2.34 19.38 -33.58
C ARG A 334 -0.99 19.47 -32.86
N HIS A 335 -0.55 20.66 -32.46
CA HIS A 335 0.74 20.87 -31.77
C HIS A 335 0.69 20.68 -30.24
N HIS A 336 -0.51 20.65 -29.65
CA HIS A 336 -0.73 20.47 -28.20
C HIS A 336 -1.70 19.32 -27.91
N LEU A 337 -1.73 18.33 -28.80
CA LEU A 337 -2.75 17.28 -28.81
C LEU A 337 -2.76 16.45 -27.53
N SER A 338 -1.59 15.98 -27.09
CA SER A 338 -1.48 15.12 -25.90
C SER A 338 -1.96 15.81 -24.61
N PRO A 339 -1.49 17.03 -24.26
CA PRO A 339 -1.96 17.69 -23.04
C PRO A 339 -3.44 18.12 -23.10
N THR A 340 -3.98 18.51 -24.26
CA THR A 340 -5.41 18.87 -24.38
C THR A 340 -6.31 17.64 -24.21
N LEU A 341 -5.98 16.52 -24.87
CA LEU A 341 -6.69 15.26 -24.68
C LEU A 341 -6.60 14.76 -23.24
N ALA A 342 -5.41 14.81 -22.63
CA ALA A 342 -5.20 14.44 -21.23
C ALA A 342 -6.11 15.26 -20.30
N SER A 343 -6.17 16.58 -20.50
CA SER A 343 -7.03 17.47 -19.70
C SER A 343 -8.51 17.11 -19.84
N LEU A 344 -8.98 16.84 -21.06
CA LEU A 344 -10.37 16.43 -21.29
C LEU A 344 -10.70 15.06 -20.68
N LEU A 345 -9.77 14.09 -20.73
CA LEU A 345 -9.95 12.79 -20.10
C LEU A 345 -10.03 12.88 -18.57
N LEU A 346 -9.18 13.72 -17.96
CA LEU A 346 -9.22 14.00 -16.52
C LEU A 346 -10.53 14.68 -16.12
N LEU A 347 -10.92 15.74 -16.84
CA LEU A 347 -12.16 16.45 -16.57
C LEU A 347 -13.39 15.57 -16.79
N GLY A 348 -13.34 14.73 -17.83
CA GLY A 348 -14.39 13.77 -18.11
C GLY A 348 -14.63 12.84 -16.93
N THR A 349 -13.61 12.11 -16.51
CA THR A 349 -13.73 11.08 -15.46
C THR A 349 -14.17 11.61 -14.09
N VAL A 350 -13.94 12.90 -13.78
CA VAL A 350 -14.37 13.53 -12.51
C VAL A 350 -15.90 13.66 -12.40
N VAL A 351 -16.57 14.05 -13.48
CA VAL A 351 -18.00 14.42 -13.44
C VAL A 351 -18.89 13.29 -12.89
N PRO A 352 -18.86 12.05 -13.41
CA PRO A 352 -19.74 10.99 -12.91
C PRO A 352 -19.49 10.63 -11.44
N ILE A 353 -18.25 10.77 -10.96
CA ILE A 353 -17.85 10.41 -9.59
C ILE A 353 -18.29 11.49 -8.59
N CYS A 354 -18.21 12.77 -8.97
CA CYS A 354 -18.72 13.87 -8.15
C CYS A 354 -20.25 13.78 -7.92
N HIS A 355 -20.98 13.20 -8.87
CA HIS A 355 -22.42 12.92 -8.73
C HIS A 355 -22.71 11.63 -7.94
N GLY A 356 -21.68 10.88 -7.52
CA GLY A 356 -21.84 9.68 -6.69
C GLY A 356 -22.27 10.00 -5.26
N TYR A 357 -23.20 9.22 -4.71
CA TYR A 357 -23.71 9.41 -3.35
C TYR A 357 -22.59 9.34 -2.29
N TYR A 358 -21.69 8.36 -2.39
CA TYR A 358 -20.68 8.13 -1.37
C TYR A 358 -19.66 9.27 -1.29
N VAL A 359 -19.29 9.87 -2.42
CA VAL A 359 -18.43 11.07 -2.44
C VAL A 359 -19.07 12.21 -1.64
N ASN A 360 -20.36 12.45 -1.86
CA ASN A 360 -21.09 13.51 -1.15
C ASN A 360 -21.14 13.26 0.37
N VAL A 361 -21.37 12.02 0.81
CA VAL A 361 -21.29 11.64 2.24
C VAL A 361 -19.90 11.91 2.81
N ARG A 362 -18.84 11.56 2.08
CA ARG A 362 -17.45 11.80 2.51
C ARG A 362 -17.10 13.29 2.59
N PHE A 363 -17.65 14.13 1.73
CA PHE A 363 -17.45 15.58 1.82
C PHE A 363 -18.29 16.21 2.94
N ALA A 364 -19.48 15.68 3.22
CA ALA A 364 -20.31 16.13 4.34
C ALA A 364 -19.67 15.83 5.71
N SER A 365 -18.87 14.76 5.84
CA SER A 365 -18.24 14.35 7.10
C SER A 365 -16.91 15.03 7.45
N ILE A 366 -16.46 16.03 6.66
CA ILE A 366 -15.11 16.63 6.81
C ILE A 366 -14.88 17.19 8.22
N GLY A 367 -15.86 17.87 8.81
CA GLY A 367 -15.74 18.47 10.14
C GLY A 367 -15.50 17.43 11.25
N ASN A 368 -16.30 16.36 11.26
CA ASN A 368 -16.17 15.28 12.24
C ASN A 368 -14.83 14.55 12.10
N ASP A 369 -14.41 14.25 10.87
CA ASP A 369 -13.15 13.56 10.61
C ASP A 369 -11.93 14.38 11.04
N TRP A 370 -11.99 15.71 10.89
CA TRP A 370 -10.92 16.61 11.36
C TRP A 370 -10.80 16.58 12.89
N ALA A 371 -11.91 16.65 13.62
CA ALA A 371 -11.91 16.58 15.07
C ALA A 371 -11.33 15.25 15.58
N THR A 372 -11.74 14.12 15.00
CA THR A 372 -11.21 12.79 15.33
C THR A 372 -9.71 12.69 15.09
N ARG A 373 -9.21 13.22 13.96
CA ARG A 373 -7.78 13.23 13.64
C ARG A 373 -6.97 14.08 14.61
N LEU A 374 -7.45 15.27 14.93
CA LEU A 374 -6.77 16.15 15.88
C LEU A 374 -6.70 15.51 17.27
N HIS A 375 -7.78 14.85 17.70
CA HIS A 375 -7.79 14.08 18.96
C HIS A 375 -6.79 12.92 18.93
N HIS A 376 -6.80 12.12 17.86
CA HIS A 376 -5.84 11.03 17.65
C HIS A 376 -4.39 11.50 17.70
N TRP A 377 -4.07 12.61 17.03
CA TRP A 377 -2.73 13.18 17.01
C TRP A 377 -2.29 13.71 18.37
N LYS A 378 -3.20 14.34 19.14
CA LYS A 378 -2.93 14.76 20.52
C LYS A 378 -2.65 13.56 21.42
N ASN A 379 -3.44 12.50 21.31
CA ASN A 379 -3.23 11.27 22.09
C ASN A 379 -1.92 10.57 21.70
N THR A 380 -1.56 10.60 20.41
CA THR A 380 -0.28 10.08 19.91
C THR A 380 0.91 10.80 20.53
N LEU A 381 0.83 12.12 20.72
CA LEU A 381 1.87 12.88 21.42
C LEU A 381 1.86 12.62 22.93
N ALA A 382 0.67 12.48 23.53
CA ALA A 382 0.50 12.27 24.96
C ALA A 382 1.01 10.90 25.45
N MET A 383 1.09 9.91 24.56
CA MET A 383 1.63 8.58 24.87
C MET A 383 3.14 8.43 24.62
N MET A 384 3.82 9.49 24.18
CA MET A 384 5.28 9.47 24.03
C MET A 384 5.98 9.59 25.39
N ASP A 385 7.08 8.86 25.55
CA ASP A 385 7.96 8.99 26.72
C ASP A 385 8.60 10.39 26.77
N ALA A 386 8.87 10.89 27.98
CA ALA A 386 9.40 12.25 28.18
C ALA A 386 10.78 12.48 27.52
N ASP A 387 11.59 11.43 27.37
CA ASP A 387 12.93 11.47 26.75
C ASP A 387 12.90 11.23 25.23
N ALA A 388 11.74 10.91 24.64
CA ALA A 388 11.61 10.52 23.24
C ALA A 388 11.64 11.68 22.24
N ASN A 389 11.68 12.95 22.69
CA ASN A 389 11.57 14.11 21.80
C ASN A 389 12.66 14.18 20.71
N LEU A 390 13.90 13.85 21.04
CA LEU A 390 15.03 13.95 20.09
C LEU A 390 15.14 12.72 19.19
N LEU A 391 15.01 11.52 19.76
CA LEU A 391 15.31 10.24 19.12
C LEU A 391 14.08 9.38 18.79
N GLY A 392 12.90 9.82 19.21
CA GLY A 392 11.64 9.11 19.02
C GLY A 392 11.43 7.94 19.98
N MET A 393 10.26 7.33 19.90
CA MET A 393 9.90 6.11 20.63
C MET A 393 10.64 4.89 20.07
N GLY A 394 10.93 4.90 18.76
CA GLY A 394 11.47 3.77 18.02
C GLY A 394 10.56 3.40 16.84
N ILE A 395 11.17 2.96 15.75
CA ILE A 395 10.48 2.55 14.53
C ILE A 395 9.57 1.35 14.82
N GLY A 396 8.32 1.38 14.32
CA GLY A 396 7.36 0.29 14.47
C GLY A 396 6.71 0.17 15.85
N LYS A 397 7.01 1.05 16.82
CA LYS A 397 6.43 0.96 18.17
C LYS A 397 5.01 1.47 18.31
N PHE A 398 4.49 2.19 17.30
CA PHE A 398 3.20 2.85 17.43
C PHE A 398 2.05 1.89 17.82
N PRO A 399 1.83 0.73 17.16
CA PRO A 399 0.73 -0.16 17.52
C PRO A 399 0.83 -0.70 18.95
N ALA A 400 2.03 -1.10 19.39
CA ALA A 400 2.26 -1.56 20.76
C ALA A 400 2.05 -0.43 21.78
N THR A 401 2.51 0.78 21.48
CA THR A 401 2.35 1.95 22.37
C THR A 401 0.89 2.34 22.50
N TYR A 402 0.15 2.34 21.38
CA TYR A 402 -1.29 2.56 21.38
C TYR A 402 -2.00 1.51 22.24
N TYR A 403 -1.69 0.22 22.05
CA TYR A 403 -2.31 -0.86 22.80
C TYR A 403 -2.16 -0.68 24.33
N TRP A 404 -0.96 -0.34 24.81
CA TRP A 404 -0.69 -0.30 26.25
C TRP A 404 -0.95 1.05 26.92
N TYR A 405 -0.83 2.17 26.19
CA TYR A 405 -0.76 3.51 26.80
C TYR A 405 -1.79 4.51 26.25
N TYR A 406 -2.74 4.07 25.42
CA TYR A 406 -3.74 4.99 24.87
C TYR A 406 -4.60 5.62 25.99
N PRO A 407 -4.71 6.97 26.09
CA PRO A 407 -5.31 7.65 27.24
C PRO A 407 -6.77 7.28 27.54
N GLN A 408 -7.55 6.90 26.53
CA GLN A 408 -8.97 6.55 26.70
C GLN A 408 -9.18 5.08 27.13
N ARG A 409 -8.11 4.28 27.26
CA ARG A 409 -8.14 2.85 27.62
C ARG A 409 -9.01 1.98 26.71
N GLU A 410 -9.30 2.45 25.49
CA GLU A 410 -9.90 1.64 24.43
C GLU A 410 -8.85 0.64 23.94
N LEU A 411 -8.89 -0.58 24.48
CA LEU A 411 -7.98 -1.65 24.06
C LEU A 411 -8.47 -2.23 22.73
N PRO A 412 -7.67 -2.17 21.66
CA PRO A 412 -8.03 -2.79 20.39
C PRO A 412 -8.01 -4.32 20.53
N PRO A 413 -8.81 -5.04 19.72
CA PRO A 413 -8.74 -6.49 19.66
C PRO A 413 -7.35 -6.96 19.25
N SER A 414 -6.95 -8.15 19.73
CA SER A 414 -5.64 -8.73 19.47
C SER A 414 -5.72 -10.24 19.28
N TYR A 415 -4.65 -10.82 18.77
CA TYR A 415 -4.46 -12.26 18.71
C TYR A 415 -3.07 -12.66 19.17
N GLN A 416 -2.92 -13.89 19.62
CA GLN A 416 -1.65 -14.51 19.98
C GLN A 416 -1.69 -16.01 19.67
N PHE A 417 -0.55 -16.60 19.37
CA PHE A 417 -0.36 -18.04 19.31
C PHE A 417 0.25 -18.52 20.63
N ILE A 418 -0.43 -19.45 21.29
CA ILE A 418 -0.04 -19.94 22.61
C ILE A 418 0.50 -21.37 22.48
N ASP A 419 1.75 -21.56 22.90
CA ASP A 419 2.36 -22.88 22.98
C ASP A 419 1.97 -23.56 24.32
N GLN A 420 1.34 -24.72 24.24
CA GLN A 420 0.95 -25.54 25.38
C GLN A 420 1.48 -26.98 25.20
N GLY A 421 2.67 -27.23 25.76
CA GLY A 421 3.37 -28.50 25.53
C GLY A 421 3.84 -28.63 24.09
N SER A 422 3.39 -29.68 23.40
CA SER A 422 3.66 -29.88 21.95
C SER A 422 2.60 -29.26 21.04
N ASN A 423 1.53 -28.70 21.60
CA ASN A 423 0.43 -28.11 20.83
C ASN A 423 0.54 -26.58 20.79
N ARG A 424 0.01 -25.98 19.72
CA ARG A 424 -0.09 -24.53 19.56
C ARG A 424 -1.51 -24.19 19.14
N HIS A 425 -2.13 -23.22 19.80
CA HIS A 425 -3.47 -22.76 19.45
C HIS A 425 -3.53 -21.25 19.27
N LEU A 426 -4.61 -20.76 18.66
CA LEU A 426 -4.87 -19.34 18.46
C LEU A 426 -5.70 -18.79 19.61
N ARG A 427 -5.21 -17.75 20.28
CA ARG A 427 -5.95 -16.93 21.23
C ARG A 427 -6.46 -15.67 20.54
N LEU A 428 -7.76 -15.44 20.54
CA LEU A 428 -8.40 -14.20 20.13
C LEU A 428 -8.87 -13.40 21.34
N SER A 429 -8.56 -12.12 21.38
CA SER A 429 -9.03 -11.19 22.41
C SER A 429 -9.88 -10.10 21.77
N ALA A 430 -11.10 -9.93 22.27
CA ALA A 430 -11.99 -8.87 21.81
C ALA A 430 -11.53 -7.50 22.30
N GLY A 431 -11.87 -6.45 21.55
CA GLY A 431 -11.60 -5.07 21.95
C GLY A 431 -12.41 -4.66 23.17
N GLN A 432 -11.86 -3.77 23.99
CA GLN A 432 -12.56 -3.20 25.17
C GLN A 432 -13.22 -1.86 24.83
N TYR A 433 -14.12 -1.90 23.85
CA TYR A 433 -15.01 -0.81 23.48
C TYR A 433 -16.30 -1.41 22.89
N ALA A 434 -17.36 -0.60 22.79
CA ALA A 434 -18.57 -1.03 22.11
C ALA A 434 -18.25 -1.17 20.61
N ALA A 435 -17.89 -2.38 20.20
CA ALA A 435 -17.46 -2.68 18.84
C ALA A 435 -18.66 -3.08 17.99
N GLY A 436 -18.88 -2.39 16.88
CA GLY A 436 -19.72 -2.93 15.80
C GLY A 436 -19.02 -4.08 15.09
N TYR A 437 -19.76 -4.91 14.34
CA TYR A 437 -19.17 -6.02 13.57
C TYR A 437 -17.96 -5.58 12.73
N GLY A 438 -18.03 -4.43 12.05
CA GLY A 438 -16.92 -3.88 11.24
C GLY A 438 -15.66 -3.50 12.02
N GLU A 439 -15.69 -3.52 13.35
CA GLU A 439 -14.60 -3.11 14.24
C GLU A 439 -13.92 -4.30 14.94
N LEU A 440 -14.34 -5.53 14.61
CA LEU A 440 -13.70 -6.77 15.06
C LEU A 440 -12.38 -7.03 14.31
N LEU A 441 -11.39 -7.57 15.02
CA LEU A 441 -10.24 -8.21 14.39
C LEU A 441 -10.63 -9.60 13.91
N ARG A 442 -10.33 -9.88 12.65
CA ARG A 442 -10.63 -11.17 12.02
C ARG A 442 -9.35 -11.88 11.63
N MET A 443 -9.29 -13.18 11.83
CA MET A 443 -8.32 -14.04 11.17
C MET A 443 -8.96 -14.62 9.91
N LEU A 444 -8.32 -14.42 8.77
CA LEU A 444 -8.83 -14.78 7.45
C LEU A 444 -7.99 -15.90 6.84
N GLN A 445 -8.63 -16.86 6.20
CA GLN A 445 -7.98 -17.83 5.33
C GLN A 445 -8.74 -17.96 4.01
N SER A 446 -8.01 -17.90 2.89
CA SER A 446 -8.57 -18.12 1.56
C SER A 446 -9.00 -19.59 1.39
N ILE A 447 -10.22 -19.80 0.90
CA ILE A 447 -10.79 -21.13 0.66
C ILE A 447 -11.40 -21.22 -0.74
N GLN A 448 -11.47 -22.43 -1.30
CA GLN A 448 -12.11 -22.69 -2.59
C GLN A 448 -13.36 -23.56 -2.37
N LEU A 449 -14.52 -22.96 -2.55
CA LEU A 449 -15.81 -23.64 -2.46
C LEU A 449 -16.36 -23.95 -3.83
N ARG A 450 -17.23 -24.96 -3.91
CA ARG A 450 -18.11 -25.20 -5.04
C ARG A 450 -19.52 -24.78 -4.64
N PRO A 451 -20.28 -24.13 -5.52
CA PRO A 451 -21.65 -23.73 -5.21
C PRO A 451 -22.55 -24.95 -4.97
N HIS A 452 -23.54 -24.78 -4.11
CA HIS A 452 -24.55 -25.77 -3.73
C HIS A 452 -23.97 -27.08 -3.19
N GLN A 453 -22.76 -27.02 -2.63
CA GLN A 453 -22.11 -28.13 -1.96
C GLN A 453 -22.23 -27.98 -0.44
N GLN A 454 -22.43 -29.11 0.25
CA GLN A 454 -22.40 -29.18 1.70
C GLN A 454 -20.98 -29.38 2.24
N TYR A 455 -20.71 -28.73 3.36
CA TYR A 455 -19.44 -28.78 4.08
C TYR A 455 -19.68 -29.03 5.57
N ALA A 456 -18.77 -29.75 6.21
CA ALA A 456 -18.71 -29.91 7.66
C ALA A 456 -17.62 -28.99 8.22
N LEU A 457 -18.01 -28.02 9.03
CA LEU A 457 -17.10 -27.12 9.74
C LEU A 457 -16.98 -27.60 11.20
N GLY A 458 -15.78 -28.03 11.59
CA GLY A 458 -15.43 -28.38 12.96
C GLY A 458 -14.49 -27.34 13.58
N VAL A 459 -14.66 -27.04 14.86
CA VAL A 459 -13.77 -26.16 15.63
C VAL A 459 -13.72 -26.58 17.09
N ASP A 460 -12.53 -26.56 17.67
CA ASP A 460 -12.36 -26.67 19.12
C ASP A 460 -12.20 -25.27 19.71
N VAL A 461 -12.97 -24.98 20.76
CA VAL A 461 -12.95 -23.67 21.42
C VAL A 461 -12.85 -23.87 22.92
N TRP A 462 -11.98 -23.10 23.56
CA TRP A 462 -11.92 -22.98 25.00
C TRP A 462 -12.13 -21.51 25.41
N ASN A 463 -12.99 -21.30 26.41
CA ASN A 463 -13.25 -19.99 27.00
C ASN A 463 -12.97 -20.05 28.51
N GLY A 464 -11.82 -19.51 28.91
CA GLY A 464 -11.44 -19.34 30.32
C GLY A 464 -11.93 -18.03 30.94
N GLY A 465 -12.65 -17.19 30.19
CA GLY A 465 -13.11 -15.87 30.59
C GLY A 465 -14.63 -15.74 30.68
N PRO A 466 -15.18 -14.51 30.63
CA PRO A 466 -16.62 -14.29 30.58
C PRO A 466 -17.23 -14.87 29.30
N PRO A 467 -18.54 -15.18 29.29
CA PRO A 467 -19.23 -15.64 28.09
C PRO A 467 -19.02 -14.69 26.90
N ALA A 468 -18.67 -15.25 25.75
CA ALA A 468 -18.29 -14.51 24.55
C ALA A 468 -18.91 -15.13 23.30
N PHE A 469 -18.90 -14.40 22.19
CA PHE A 469 -19.40 -14.89 20.90
C PHE A 469 -18.22 -15.19 19.97
N LEU A 470 -18.23 -16.38 19.39
CA LEU A 470 -17.34 -16.74 18.30
C LEU A 470 -18.07 -16.55 16.98
N HIS A 471 -17.55 -15.66 16.14
CA HIS A 471 -18.00 -15.49 14.77
C HIS A 471 -17.21 -16.39 13.86
N ILE A 472 -17.90 -17.20 13.04
CA ILE A 472 -17.30 -17.95 11.95
C ILE A 472 -18.13 -17.71 10.70
N ASN A 473 -17.54 -17.02 9.72
CA ASN A 473 -18.26 -16.64 8.51
C ASN A 473 -17.45 -17.03 7.27
N VAL A 474 -18.17 -17.33 6.21
CA VAL A 474 -17.62 -17.56 4.88
C VAL A 474 -18.12 -16.43 3.98
N CYS A 475 -17.21 -15.56 3.54
CA CYS A 475 -17.59 -14.34 2.82
C CYS A 475 -16.82 -14.20 1.51
N GLN A 476 -17.45 -13.60 0.50
CA GLN A 476 -16.75 -13.10 -0.67
C GLN A 476 -16.00 -11.83 -0.28
N ARG A 477 -14.67 -11.84 -0.42
CA ARG A 477 -13.81 -10.72 0.00
C ARG A 477 -12.40 -10.84 -0.57
N GLN A 478 -11.90 -9.73 -1.12
CA GLN A 478 -10.48 -9.60 -1.49
C GLN A 478 -9.61 -9.44 -0.23
N LEU A 479 -9.73 -8.29 0.44
CA LEU A 479 -8.97 -7.96 1.64
C LEU A 479 -9.80 -7.28 2.71
N LEU A 480 -10.61 -6.28 2.35
CA LEU A 480 -11.53 -5.55 3.21
C LEU A 480 -12.98 -5.66 2.72
N TYR A 481 -13.94 -5.37 3.61
CA TYR A 481 -15.37 -5.23 3.30
C TYR A 481 -16.01 -6.50 2.71
N PRO A 482 -16.39 -7.45 3.57
CA PRO A 482 -16.98 -8.70 3.10
C PRO A 482 -18.35 -8.44 2.45
N GLN A 483 -18.64 -9.22 1.42
CA GLN A 483 -19.93 -9.27 0.75
C GLN A 483 -20.43 -10.72 0.74
N ASN A 484 -21.74 -10.91 0.54
CA ASN A 484 -22.39 -12.22 0.41
C ASN A 484 -21.84 -13.24 1.42
N CYS A 485 -22.07 -12.96 2.70
CA CYS A 485 -21.58 -13.80 3.79
C CYS A 485 -22.57 -14.91 4.12
N LEU A 486 -22.03 -16.12 4.29
CA LEU A 486 -22.68 -17.23 4.95
C LEU A 486 -22.14 -17.32 6.38
N ALA A 487 -23.00 -16.98 7.34
CA ALA A 487 -22.68 -17.04 8.75
C ALA A 487 -23.14 -18.36 9.36
N VAL A 488 -22.29 -19.03 10.14
CA VAL A 488 -22.78 -20.12 10.99
C VAL A 488 -23.66 -19.55 12.10
N PRO A 489 -24.61 -20.33 12.65
CA PRO A 489 -25.45 -19.85 13.74
C PRO A 489 -24.61 -19.30 14.90
N LEU A 490 -24.80 -18.02 15.21
CA LEU A 490 -24.04 -17.34 16.25
C LEU A 490 -24.29 -18.04 17.59
N ARG A 491 -23.23 -18.56 18.19
CA ARG A 491 -23.28 -19.27 19.47
C ARG A 491 -22.46 -18.52 20.51
N GLN A 492 -23.08 -18.29 21.67
CA GLN A 492 -22.35 -17.84 22.84
C GLN A 492 -21.56 -19.02 23.40
N ILE A 493 -20.25 -18.83 23.53
CA ILE A 493 -19.33 -19.78 24.14
C ILE A 493 -19.31 -19.48 25.64
N PRO A 494 -19.89 -20.35 26.49
CA PRO A 494 -19.88 -20.14 27.93
C PRO A 494 -18.48 -20.36 28.49
N HIS A 495 -18.25 -19.88 29.71
CA HIS A 495 -17.07 -20.26 30.47
C HIS A 495 -17.01 -21.79 30.63
N GLY A 496 -15.83 -22.38 30.39
CA GLY A 496 -15.62 -23.82 30.51
C GLY A 496 -14.23 -24.15 31.05
N SER A 497 -14.13 -25.24 31.81
CA SER A 497 -12.84 -25.74 32.33
C SER A 497 -12.06 -26.59 31.31
N ALA A 498 -12.61 -26.82 30.13
CA ALA A 498 -12.05 -27.68 29.09
C ALA A 498 -12.44 -27.21 27.69
N TRP A 499 -11.70 -27.69 26.69
CA TRP A 499 -12.00 -27.51 25.27
C TRP A 499 -13.36 -28.13 24.91
N GLN A 500 -14.09 -27.44 24.05
CA GLN A 500 -15.40 -27.86 23.55
C GLN A 500 -15.35 -27.95 22.03
N HIS A 501 -15.77 -29.10 21.49
CA HIS A 501 -15.87 -29.31 20.05
C HIS A 501 -17.22 -28.85 19.53
N TYR A 502 -17.20 -28.03 18.48
CA TYR A 502 -18.39 -27.56 17.78
C TYR A 502 -18.35 -28.00 16.33
N LEU A 503 -19.45 -28.61 15.88
CA LEU A 503 -19.63 -29.07 14.51
C LEU A 503 -20.84 -28.37 13.89
N TYR A 504 -20.65 -27.80 12.70
CA TYR A 504 -21.67 -27.13 11.92
C TYR A 504 -21.73 -27.74 10.52
N THR A 505 -22.93 -27.86 9.98
CA THR A 505 -23.13 -28.17 8.55
C THR A 505 -23.43 -26.88 7.81
N ILE A 506 -22.67 -26.63 6.76
CA ILE A 506 -22.71 -25.41 5.96
C ILE A 506 -23.08 -25.78 4.53
N ASP A 507 -24.11 -25.13 3.97
CA ASP A 507 -24.39 -25.18 2.53
C ASP A 507 -23.84 -23.90 1.89
N SER A 508 -22.86 -24.05 1.01
CA SER A 508 -22.22 -22.95 0.28
C SER A 508 -23.20 -22.07 -0.51
N GLY A 509 -24.40 -22.55 -0.82
CA GLY A 509 -25.38 -21.80 -1.59
C GLY A 509 -24.78 -21.37 -2.94
N VAL A 510 -24.80 -20.07 -3.24
CA VAL A 510 -24.22 -19.55 -4.49
C VAL A 510 -22.71 -19.30 -4.42
N LEU A 511 -22.10 -19.42 -3.22
CA LEU A 511 -20.69 -19.08 -3.03
C LEU A 511 -19.77 -20.04 -3.78
N GLY A 512 -18.73 -19.47 -4.42
CA GLY A 512 -17.80 -20.20 -5.27
C GLY A 512 -18.26 -20.36 -6.73
N GLY A 513 -19.50 -19.97 -7.07
CA GLY A 513 -20.02 -20.04 -8.44
C GLY A 513 -19.50 -18.96 -9.40
N ASP A 514 -19.10 -17.80 -8.86
CA ASP A 514 -18.67 -16.61 -9.62
C ASP A 514 -17.15 -16.41 -9.66
N GLN A 515 -16.38 -17.39 -9.15
CA GLN A 515 -14.92 -17.35 -9.01
C GLN A 515 -14.39 -16.14 -8.22
N LEU A 516 -15.25 -15.47 -7.46
CA LEU A 516 -14.80 -14.42 -6.55
C LEU A 516 -13.99 -15.02 -5.40
N PRO A 517 -12.98 -14.29 -4.89
CA PRO A 517 -12.23 -14.73 -3.72
C PRO A 517 -13.16 -14.94 -2.52
N VAL A 518 -13.15 -16.15 -1.96
CA VAL A 518 -13.89 -16.51 -0.75
C VAL A 518 -12.91 -16.72 0.40
N LYS A 519 -13.25 -16.18 1.57
CA LYS A 519 -12.46 -16.33 2.79
C LYS A 519 -13.32 -16.88 3.93
N LEU A 520 -12.75 -17.82 4.68
CA LEU A 520 -13.20 -18.15 6.03
C LEU A 520 -12.66 -17.08 6.97
N GLU A 521 -13.53 -16.49 7.78
CA GLU A 521 -13.16 -15.52 8.80
C GLU A 521 -13.60 -15.97 10.18
N ILE A 522 -12.70 -15.85 11.16
CA ILE A 522 -12.98 -16.09 12.58
C ILE A 522 -12.69 -14.83 13.40
N ALA A 523 -13.59 -14.50 14.33
CA ALA A 523 -13.45 -13.34 15.22
C ALA A 523 -14.10 -13.59 16.58
N ALA A 524 -13.56 -12.98 17.62
CA ALA A 524 -14.14 -12.99 18.96
C ALA A 524 -14.86 -11.66 19.24
N GLU A 525 -16.07 -11.74 19.78
CA GLU A 525 -16.85 -10.60 20.24
C GLU A 525 -17.27 -10.81 21.71
N GLY A 526 -17.22 -9.74 22.50
CA GLY A 526 -17.70 -9.74 23.88
C GLY A 526 -16.83 -8.87 24.79
N GLN A 527 -17.42 -8.40 25.89
CA GLN A 527 -16.69 -7.58 26.84
C GLN A 527 -15.64 -8.42 27.58
N LEU A 528 -14.36 -8.05 27.48
CA LEU A 528 -13.23 -8.80 28.05
C LEU A 528 -13.15 -10.25 27.54
N ALA A 529 -13.71 -10.53 26.36
CA ALA A 529 -13.73 -11.86 25.78
C ALA A 529 -12.33 -12.30 25.35
N VAL A 530 -11.94 -13.49 25.78
CA VAL A 530 -10.72 -14.19 25.34
C VAL A 530 -11.12 -15.61 24.99
N LEU A 531 -10.95 -15.97 23.71
CA LEU A 531 -11.28 -17.29 23.18
C LEU A 531 -10.02 -17.96 22.64
N ASP A 532 -9.75 -19.16 23.11
CA ASP A 532 -8.74 -20.04 22.55
C ASP A 532 -9.40 -20.97 21.52
N ILE A 533 -8.79 -21.07 20.34
CA ILE A 533 -9.34 -21.74 19.15
C ILE A 533 -8.29 -22.69 18.60
N ASP A 534 -8.70 -23.92 18.30
CA ASP A 534 -7.84 -24.95 17.73
C ASP A 534 -8.62 -25.90 16.81
N ASN A 535 -7.89 -26.76 16.08
CA ASN A 535 -8.41 -27.84 15.23
C ASN A 535 -9.55 -27.42 14.28
N LEU A 536 -9.43 -26.22 13.71
CA LEU A 536 -10.41 -25.72 12.75
C LEU A 536 -10.33 -26.54 11.46
N SER A 537 -11.46 -27.08 11.01
CA SER A 537 -11.54 -27.97 9.85
C SER A 537 -12.77 -27.63 9.02
N LEU A 538 -12.62 -27.56 7.70
CA LEU A 538 -13.73 -27.38 6.77
C LEU A 538 -13.63 -28.46 5.69
N ARG A 539 -14.50 -29.46 5.76
CA ARG A 539 -14.44 -30.65 4.90
C ARG A 539 -15.60 -30.72 3.94
N THR A 540 -15.35 -31.19 2.71
CA THR A 540 -16.44 -31.52 1.78
C THR A 540 -17.28 -32.67 2.32
N VAL A 541 -18.59 -32.63 2.06
CA VAL A 541 -19.50 -33.75 2.28
C VAL A 541 -19.95 -34.28 0.91
N PRO A 542 -19.88 -35.60 0.64
CA PRO A 542 -19.41 -36.68 1.52
C PRO A 542 -17.89 -36.97 1.45
N ASP A 543 -17.14 -36.38 0.51
CA ASP A 543 -15.76 -36.82 0.20
C ASP A 543 -14.73 -36.61 1.32
N GLY A 544 -15.04 -35.80 2.33
CA GLY A 544 -14.19 -35.58 3.51
C GLY A 544 -12.91 -34.79 3.25
N HIS A 545 -12.75 -34.22 2.04
CA HIS A 545 -11.58 -33.47 1.63
C HIS A 545 -11.46 -32.18 2.45
N GLU A 546 -10.31 -31.96 3.10
CA GLU A 546 -10.02 -30.77 3.90
C GLU A 546 -9.72 -29.56 3.00
N LEU A 547 -10.37 -28.43 3.27
CA LEU A 547 -10.15 -27.19 2.53
C LEU A 547 -9.17 -26.25 3.26
N LEU A 548 -9.06 -26.36 4.58
CA LEU A 548 -8.19 -25.48 5.36
C LEU A 548 -6.75 -25.99 5.38
N ARG A 549 -5.82 -25.05 5.40
CA ARG A 549 -4.42 -25.27 5.70
C ARG A 549 -4.13 -24.74 7.09
N ASN A 550 -3.27 -25.44 7.82
CA ASN A 550 -2.84 -25.03 9.17
C ASN A 550 -4.03 -24.70 10.10
N GLY A 551 -5.07 -25.54 10.08
CA GLY A 551 -6.24 -25.41 10.95
C GLY A 551 -5.96 -25.71 12.43
N SER A 552 -4.86 -26.42 12.70
CA SER A 552 -4.32 -26.69 14.03
C SER A 552 -3.36 -25.61 14.53
N PHE A 553 -3.12 -24.54 13.75
CA PHE A 553 -2.21 -23.43 14.09
C PHE A 553 -0.78 -23.81 14.49
N SER A 554 -0.30 -25.02 14.20
CA SER A 554 1.06 -25.48 14.53
C SER A 554 2.13 -24.63 13.86
N GLU A 555 1.84 -24.12 12.67
CA GLU A 555 2.70 -23.19 11.91
C GLU A 555 2.32 -21.71 12.16
N ALA A 556 1.73 -21.42 13.33
CA ALA A 556 1.24 -20.11 13.74
C ALA A 556 0.30 -19.49 12.68
N ASN A 557 0.64 -18.35 12.11
CA ASN A 557 -0.17 -17.62 11.13
C ASN A 557 0.02 -18.08 9.68
N THR A 558 0.73 -19.17 9.40
CA THR A 558 0.88 -19.63 8.01
C THR A 558 -0.50 -19.96 7.41
N SER A 559 -0.80 -19.38 6.25
CA SER A 559 -2.12 -19.36 5.57
C SER A 559 -3.23 -18.53 6.25
N TRP A 560 -2.94 -17.89 7.38
CA TRP A 560 -3.87 -17.07 8.14
C TRP A 560 -3.42 -15.60 8.16
N PHE A 561 -4.26 -14.69 7.68
CA PHE A 561 -3.95 -13.26 7.68
C PHE A 561 -5.00 -12.47 8.44
N PHE A 562 -4.58 -11.55 9.31
CA PHE A 562 -5.51 -10.77 10.11
C PHE A 562 -6.01 -9.54 9.35
N SER A 563 -7.17 -9.01 9.74
CA SER A 563 -7.69 -7.74 9.24
C SER A 563 -8.50 -6.99 10.30
N SER A 564 -8.55 -5.66 10.15
CA SER A 564 -9.37 -4.72 10.91
C SER A 564 -10.02 -3.75 9.94
N ASP A 565 -11.30 -3.96 9.62
CA ASP A 565 -11.95 -3.35 8.47
C ASP A 565 -12.22 -1.85 8.65
N ARG A 566 -12.71 -1.47 9.83
CA ARG A 566 -13.14 -0.09 10.11
C ARG A 566 -12.38 0.57 11.25
N ASN A 567 -11.78 -0.21 12.17
CA ASN A 567 -10.96 0.35 13.24
C ASN A 567 -9.47 0.42 12.83
N HIS A 568 -9.05 1.57 12.31
CA HIS A 568 -7.71 1.76 11.73
C HIS A 568 -6.75 2.61 12.57
N LEU A 569 -7.25 3.34 13.58
CA LEU A 569 -6.44 4.23 14.42
C LEU A 569 -5.38 3.52 15.29
N PRO A 570 -5.64 2.30 15.81
CA PRO A 570 -4.64 1.58 16.60
C PRO A 570 -3.38 1.21 15.83
N TRP A 571 -3.48 1.13 14.50
CA TRP A 571 -2.42 0.60 13.64
C TRP A 571 -1.58 1.69 12.99
N HIS A 572 -2.11 2.93 12.91
CA HIS A 572 -1.53 4.02 12.14
C HIS A 572 -1.61 5.36 12.87
N VAL A 573 -0.52 6.14 12.81
CA VAL A 573 -0.46 7.52 13.32
C VAL A 573 -1.37 8.46 12.51
N LYS A 574 -1.63 8.12 11.24
CA LYS A 574 -2.48 8.92 10.32
C LYS A 574 -1.98 10.33 10.06
N ASN A 575 -0.67 10.54 10.13
CA ASN A 575 0.04 11.75 9.71
C ASN A 575 1.54 11.43 9.58
N LEU A 576 2.12 11.69 8.41
CA LEU A 576 3.51 11.36 8.07
C LEU A 576 4.53 12.12 8.92
N VAL A 577 4.32 13.43 9.15
CA VAL A 577 5.24 14.26 9.95
C VAL A 577 5.23 13.77 11.40
N LEU A 578 4.04 13.54 11.95
CA LEU A 578 3.89 13.01 13.29
C LEU A 578 4.41 11.58 13.39
N ASN A 579 4.27 10.74 12.36
CA ASN A 579 4.82 9.39 12.34
C ASN A 579 6.35 9.40 12.39
N LEU A 580 7.00 10.24 11.57
CA LEU A 580 8.45 10.43 11.60
C LEU A 580 8.92 10.95 12.96
N TYR A 581 8.20 11.91 13.56
CA TYR A 581 8.49 12.43 14.89
C TYR A 581 8.30 11.39 15.99
N PHE A 582 7.19 10.65 15.96
CA PHE A 582 6.90 9.62 16.94
C PHE A 582 7.96 8.51 16.90
N GLU A 583 8.35 8.04 15.72
CA GLU A 583 9.28 6.92 15.59
C GLU A 583 10.75 7.31 15.75
N MET A 584 11.16 8.47 15.24
CA MET A 584 12.58 8.87 15.16
C MET A 584 12.88 10.26 15.75
N GLY A 585 11.89 10.94 16.34
CA GLY A 585 12.05 12.24 16.99
C GLY A 585 12.39 13.36 16.01
N TRP A 586 12.86 14.48 16.56
CA TRP A 586 13.39 15.58 15.76
C TRP A 586 14.56 15.16 14.87
N ALA A 587 15.39 14.20 15.29
CA ALA A 587 16.51 13.72 14.50
C ALA A 587 16.07 13.15 13.15
N GLY A 588 15.09 12.22 13.15
CA GLY A 588 14.55 11.64 11.92
C GLY A 588 13.74 12.63 11.09
N LEU A 589 12.90 13.45 11.75
CA LEU A 589 12.08 14.43 11.05
C LEU A 589 12.93 15.49 10.32
N CYS A 590 13.94 16.05 10.97
CA CYS A 590 14.86 17.01 10.36
C CYS A 590 15.70 16.37 9.24
N ALA A 591 16.15 15.12 9.43
CA ALA A 591 16.87 14.39 8.39
C ALA A 591 16.01 14.17 7.14
N TYR A 592 14.73 13.78 7.31
CA TYR A 592 13.77 13.65 6.22
C TYR A 592 13.54 14.99 5.52
N GLY A 593 13.32 16.05 6.30
CA GLY A 593 13.13 17.41 5.79
C GLY A 593 14.34 17.88 4.95
N LEU A 594 15.56 17.56 5.38
CA LEU A 594 16.78 17.90 4.65
C LEU A 594 16.88 17.15 3.29
N LEU A 595 16.54 15.86 3.27
CA LEU A 595 16.47 15.07 2.04
C LEU A 595 15.44 15.66 1.06
N LEU A 596 14.24 15.93 1.56
CA LEU A 596 13.14 16.49 0.76
C LEU A 596 13.51 17.89 0.23
N PHE A 597 13.99 18.78 1.09
CA PHE A 597 14.41 20.13 0.72
C PHE A 597 15.49 20.10 -0.36
N SER A 598 16.53 19.28 -0.17
CA SER A 598 17.61 19.21 -1.16
C SER A 598 17.15 18.63 -2.50
N ALA A 599 16.24 17.65 -2.50
CA ALA A 599 15.68 17.11 -3.75
C ALA A 599 14.80 18.16 -4.45
N VAL A 600 13.90 18.82 -3.73
CA VAL A 600 13.05 19.89 -4.28
C VAL A 600 13.88 21.04 -4.87
N ALA A 601 14.93 21.47 -4.17
CA ALA A 601 15.83 22.50 -4.68
C ALA A 601 16.51 22.09 -6.00
N VAL A 602 16.89 20.82 -6.14
CA VAL A 602 17.43 20.28 -7.39
C VAL A 602 16.38 20.27 -8.50
N LEU A 603 15.15 19.82 -8.21
CA LEU A 603 14.07 19.73 -9.19
C LEU A 603 13.62 21.11 -9.69
N LEU A 604 13.52 22.10 -8.78
CA LEU A 604 13.17 23.48 -9.12
C LEU A 604 14.22 24.10 -10.06
N ARG A 605 15.52 23.90 -9.77
CA ARG A 605 16.61 24.37 -10.64
C ARG A 605 16.59 23.74 -12.02
N ARG A 606 16.09 22.52 -12.15
CA ARG A 606 15.95 21.79 -13.42
C ARG A 606 14.65 22.06 -14.16
N GLY A 607 13.66 22.66 -13.50
CA GLY A 607 12.30 22.77 -14.02
C GLY A 607 11.60 21.40 -14.18
N ASP A 608 11.93 20.40 -13.36
CA ASP A 608 11.30 19.07 -13.42
C ASP A 608 9.96 19.06 -12.66
N SER A 609 8.92 19.60 -13.29
CA SER A 609 7.58 19.74 -12.70
C SER A 609 6.93 18.40 -12.38
N ALA A 610 7.18 17.34 -13.17
CA ALA A 610 6.55 16.04 -12.97
C ALA A 610 7.02 15.35 -11.68
N MET A 611 8.33 15.33 -11.44
CA MET A 611 8.89 14.77 -10.22
C MET A 611 8.53 15.62 -8.99
N LEU A 612 8.51 16.96 -9.15
CA LEU A 612 8.09 17.87 -8.09
C LEU A 612 6.62 17.64 -7.71
N ALA A 613 5.75 17.48 -8.70
CA ALA A 613 4.33 17.19 -8.51
C ALA A 613 4.11 15.82 -7.83
N ALA A 614 4.89 14.79 -8.21
CA ALA A 614 4.85 13.47 -7.56
C ALA A 614 5.26 13.53 -6.08
N LEU A 615 6.37 14.20 -5.77
CA LEU A 615 6.81 14.38 -4.38
C LEU A 615 5.79 15.20 -3.58
N LEU A 616 5.27 16.30 -4.12
CA LEU A 616 4.27 17.13 -3.46
C LEU A 616 2.99 16.32 -3.17
N ALA A 617 2.47 15.60 -4.16
CA ALA A 617 1.28 14.78 -4.00
C ALA A 617 1.45 13.76 -2.87
N PHE A 618 2.61 13.08 -2.82
CA PHE A 618 2.91 12.14 -1.75
C PHE A 618 2.92 12.80 -0.36
N GLN A 619 3.55 13.99 -0.23
CA GLN A 619 3.53 14.72 1.05
C GLN A 619 2.12 15.14 1.45
N LEU A 620 1.28 15.55 0.50
CA LEU A 620 -0.10 15.97 0.76
C LEU A 620 -0.99 14.81 1.22
N VAL A 621 -0.83 13.61 0.65
CA VAL A 621 -1.46 12.40 1.21
C VAL A 621 -0.92 12.15 2.62
N GLY A 622 0.39 12.32 2.82
CA GLY A 622 1.05 12.19 4.12
C GLY A 622 0.55 13.15 5.21
N LEU A 623 -0.09 14.28 4.88
CA LEU A 623 -0.72 15.13 5.89
C LEU A 623 -1.87 14.42 6.64
N PHE A 624 -2.46 13.38 6.03
CA PHE A 624 -3.61 12.65 6.55
C PHE A 624 -3.37 11.15 6.72
N ASP A 625 -2.19 10.64 6.37
CA ASP A 625 -1.87 9.24 6.60
C ASP A 625 -0.40 9.03 6.97
N SER A 626 -0.11 7.95 7.71
CA SER A 626 1.26 7.48 7.86
C SER A 626 1.55 6.60 6.65
N LEU A 627 2.49 7.05 5.81
CA LEU A 627 2.83 6.36 4.55
C LEU A 627 4.12 5.55 4.67
N LEU A 628 5.00 5.91 5.61
CA LEU A 628 6.33 5.33 5.75
C LEU A 628 6.40 4.16 6.75
N ASP A 629 5.27 3.83 7.38
CA ASP A 629 5.05 2.58 8.13
C ASP A 629 4.74 1.39 7.19
N VAL A 630 4.62 1.64 5.88
CA VAL A 630 4.44 0.64 4.83
C VAL A 630 5.76 0.45 4.06
N PRO A 631 6.47 -0.68 4.23
CA PRO A 631 7.82 -0.87 3.68
C PRO A 631 7.95 -0.65 2.17
N ARG A 632 6.97 -1.13 1.39
CA ARG A 632 6.94 -0.97 -0.08
C ARG A 632 6.89 0.49 -0.50
N ILE A 633 6.09 1.29 0.19
CA ILE A 633 5.91 2.73 -0.08
C ILE A 633 7.13 3.52 0.38
N THR A 634 7.72 3.16 1.52
CA THR A 634 8.98 3.73 2.00
C THR A 634 10.10 3.52 0.99
N LEU A 635 10.31 2.27 0.53
CA LEU A 635 11.36 1.97 -0.44
C LEU A 635 11.16 2.73 -1.75
N LEU A 636 9.93 2.72 -2.28
CA LEU A 636 9.60 3.39 -3.54
C LEU A 636 9.81 4.91 -3.45
N SER A 637 9.28 5.54 -2.40
CA SER A 637 9.40 6.97 -2.19
C SER A 637 10.86 7.39 -1.99
N MET A 638 11.67 6.60 -1.28
CA MET A 638 13.09 6.88 -1.07
C MET A 638 13.93 6.68 -2.33
N LEU A 639 13.65 5.67 -3.16
CA LEU A 639 14.30 5.50 -4.46
C LEU A 639 13.96 6.65 -5.41
N LEU A 640 12.71 7.10 -5.42
CA LEU A 640 12.26 8.26 -6.19
C LEU A 640 12.93 9.55 -5.71
N LEU A 641 12.96 9.79 -4.39
CA LEU A 641 13.63 10.94 -3.79
C LEU A 641 15.14 10.95 -4.08
N SER A 642 15.79 9.78 -3.98
CA SER A 642 17.22 9.62 -4.29
C SER A 642 17.53 9.85 -5.76
N THR A 643 16.64 9.40 -6.65
CA THR A 643 16.76 9.62 -8.10
C THR A 643 16.52 11.09 -8.47
N ALA A 644 15.53 11.74 -7.84
CA ALA A 644 15.24 13.15 -8.02
C ALA A 644 16.45 14.05 -7.68
N ALA A 645 17.19 13.70 -6.62
CA ALA A 645 18.37 14.44 -6.19
C ALA A 645 19.65 14.12 -7.00
N LEU A 646 19.68 13.07 -7.83
CA LEU A 646 20.87 12.73 -8.62
C LEU A 646 21.10 13.73 -9.76
N PRO A 647 22.33 14.22 -10.01
CA PRO A 647 22.71 14.96 -11.22
C PRO A 647 22.36 14.20 -12.50
N SER A 648 21.73 14.86 -13.48
CA SER A 648 21.71 14.33 -14.84
C SER A 648 23.08 14.55 -15.48
N LYS A 649 23.59 13.54 -16.20
CA LYS A 649 24.76 13.70 -17.08
C LYS A 649 24.42 14.81 -18.09
N GLY A 650 25.08 15.96 -17.98
CA GLY A 650 24.77 17.18 -18.75
C GLY A 650 24.51 18.46 -17.95
N SER A 651 24.80 18.49 -16.64
CA SER A 651 24.66 19.69 -15.79
C SER A 651 25.95 20.03 -15.02
N LEU A 652 27.06 20.07 -15.74
CA LEU A 652 28.27 20.78 -15.30
C LEU A 652 28.56 21.89 -16.31
#